data_AF-A0A2I4HHD3-F1
#
_entry.id   AF-A0A2I4HHD3-F1
#
_cell.length_a   1.000
_cell.length_b   1.000
_cell.length_c   1.000
_cell.angle_alpha   90.00
_cell.angle_beta   90.00
_cell.angle_gamma   90.00
#
_symmetry.space_group_name_H-M   'P 1'
#
loop_
_entity.id
_entity.type
_entity.pdbx_description
1 polymer ?
#
loop_
_entity_poly.entity_id
_entity_poly.type
_entity_poly.pdbx_seq_one_letter_code
_entity_poly.pdbx_strand_id
1 'polypeptide(L)'
;MWALHSPHNLQSSSTSTPFYFPTRSSSRPPICSLTLNPKNTGTNYNQLIQSLCKQGSLKQALQVLPHEPNPTQHTYELLILSCSLQNSLSDGVDVHRHLLDAGFDQDPFLATKLINMYSELDSIDDAREVFDKTRKRTIYVWNALFRALTLAGYGQEVLGLYRRMNEIGIPSDRFTYTYVLKACVASECLISLLHMGKEIHAHILRHGYESHVHVMTTMVDMYARFGCVSNASCVFDSMPVRNVVSWSAMIACYAKNGSPFEALELFREMILETHDSVPNSVTMVSVLQACSALASLEQGKLIHGYILRRGLDSILPVISALVTMYARCGKLELGQLVFDRMAKRDVVSWNSLISSYGIHGFGKKSIQIFLEMIQQGLSPSHISFVSVLGACSHAGFVEEGKMLFESMVKEHRIYPSVEHYACMVDLLGRANQLDEAAKIIEDMRIEPGPKVWGSLLGSCRIHCNVELAERASRRLFELEPMNAGNYVLLTDIYAEANMWGEVKRVKKLLEARGLQKLPGRSWIEVKRKIYSFTSVEELNPQIEQLHALLLKLSNEMKEQGYVPQTKAVLYDLDTEEKERIVLGHSEKLAVAFGLINASKGETIRITKNLRLCEDCHSVTKFISKFANREILVRDVNRFHHFKDGICSCGDYW
;
A
#
# COMPACT_ATOMS: atom_id res chain seq x y z
N MET A 1 -26.40 -34.64 -2.54
CA MET A 1 -26.48 -36.07 -2.89
C MET A 1 -25.14 -36.44 -3.49
N TRP A 2 -24.27 -37.09 -2.72
CA TRP A 2 -23.25 -38.07 -3.15
C TRP A 2 -22.46 -38.50 -1.93
N ALA A 3 -22.30 -39.82 -1.83
CA ALA A 3 -22.03 -40.58 -0.64
C ALA A 3 -20.55 -40.96 -0.51
N LEU A 4 -20.19 -41.17 0.75
CA LEU A 4 -19.10 -41.97 1.32
C LEU A 4 -18.39 -42.96 0.40
N HIS A 5 -17.06 -42.90 0.40
CA HIS A 5 -16.23 -44.08 0.58
C HIS A 5 -15.02 -43.76 1.47
N SER A 6 -14.89 -44.55 2.54
CA SER A 6 -13.78 -44.58 3.50
C SER A 6 -12.88 -45.81 3.23
N PRO A 7 -11.68 -45.90 3.85
CA PRO A 7 -10.46 -46.37 3.20
C PRO A 7 -10.06 -47.81 3.56
N HIS A 8 -9.15 -48.37 2.76
CA HIS A 8 -8.35 -49.53 3.17
C HIS A 8 -6.89 -49.13 3.46
N ASN A 9 -6.49 -49.45 4.69
CA ASN A 9 -5.14 -49.47 5.24
C ASN A 9 -4.20 -50.41 4.47
N LEU A 10 -2.89 -50.12 4.49
CA LEU A 10 -1.85 -51.04 4.97
C LEU A 10 -0.48 -50.33 5.15
N GLN A 11 -0.09 -50.28 6.43
CA GLN A 11 1.25 -50.52 7.01
C GLN A 11 2.45 -49.58 6.72
N SER A 12 2.65 -48.71 7.72
CA SER A 12 3.85 -48.60 8.57
C SER A 12 5.16 -49.27 8.14
N SER A 13 6.21 -48.45 8.02
CA SER A 13 7.50 -48.77 8.66
C SER A 13 8.11 -47.51 9.28
N SER A 14 8.20 -47.58 10.60
CA SER A 14 8.83 -46.63 11.51
C SER A 14 10.32 -46.89 11.58
N THR A 15 11.15 -45.87 11.38
CA THR A 15 12.47 -45.81 12.02
C THR A 15 12.73 -44.38 12.49
N SER A 16 12.52 -44.21 13.79
CA SER A 16 12.97 -43.09 14.60
C SER A 16 14.46 -43.19 14.85
N THR A 17 15.20 -42.10 14.66
CA THR A 17 16.47 -41.89 15.37
C THR A 17 16.55 -40.45 15.90
N PRO A 18 17.13 -40.22 17.09
CA PRO A 18 17.02 -38.97 17.81
C PRO A 18 18.17 -38.00 17.47
N PHE A 19 17.83 -36.73 17.33
CA PHE A 19 18.79 -35.62 17.26
C PHE A 19 19.48 -35.46 18.62
N TYR A 20 20.74 -35.89 18.71
CA TYR A 20 21.67 -35.52 19.78
C TYR A 20 22.38 -34.22 19.41
N PHE A 21 22.26 -33.22 20.28
CA PHE A 21 23.18 -32.08 20.33
C PHE A 21 24.54 -32.52 20.89
N PRO A 22 25.67 -32.09 20.31
CA PRO A 22 26.90 -31.93 21.06
C PRO A 22 27.24 -30.43 21.22
N THR A 23 27.46 -30.11 22.48
CA THR A 23 28.07 -28.92 23.05
C THR A 23 29.36 -28.48 22.37
N ARG A 24 29.53 -27.15 22.28
CA ARG A 24 30.80 -26.46 21.96
C ARG A 24 31.98 -27.10 22.71
N SER A 25 32.98 -27.58 21.96
CA SER A 25 34.34 -27.69 22.46
C SER A 25 35.22 -26.69 21.71
N SER A 26 35.80 -25.77 22.46
CA SER A 26 36.84 -24.86 22.01
C SER A 26 38.14 -25.66 21.83
N SER A 27 38.52 -25.93 20.58
CA SER A 27 39.90 -26.26 20.26
C SER A 27 40.32 -25.48 19.02
N ARG A 28 41.16 -24.46 19.25
CA ARG A 28 41.92 -23.80 18.18
C ARG A 28 42.87 -24.84 17.58
N PRO A 29 42.93 -25.03 16.25
CA PRO A 29 44.08 -25.68 15.65
C PRO A 29 45.27 -24.70 15.59
N PRO A 30 46.51 -25.19 15.56
CA PRO A 30 47.69 -24.37 15.78
C PRO A 30 47.98 -23.45 14.58
N ILE A 31 48.53 -22.28 14.90
CA ILE A 31 49.10 -21.32 13.96
C ILE A 31 50.28 -22.02 13.27
N CYS A 32 50.12 -22.37 11.99
CA CYS A 32 51.22 -22.85 11.17
C CYS A 32 51.85 -21.64 10.47
N SER A 33 52.94 -21.13 11.05
CA SER A 33 53.78 -20.11 10.44
C SER A 33 54.62 -20.73 9.32
N LEU A 34 54.25 -20.48 8.07
CA LEU A 34 55.08 -20.82 6.90
C LEU A 34 56.06 -19.67 6.63
N THR A 35 57.31 -19.88 7.02
CA THR A 35 58.46 -19.08 6.55
C THR A 35 58.74 -19.41 5.10
N LEU A 36 58.59 -18.42 4.21
CA LEU A 36 58.91 -18.51 2.78
C LEU A 36 60.42 -18.36 2.56
N ASN A 37 61.03 -19.36 1.93
CA ASN A 37 62.35 -19.25 1.31
C ASN A 37 62.17 -19.16 -0.22
N PRO A 38 62.83 -18.23 -0.92
CA PRO A 38 62.62 -18.01 -2.34
C PRO A 38 63.59 -18.86 -3.17
N LYS A 39 63.07 -19.81 -3.95
CA LYS A 39 63.62 -20.24 -5.26
C LYS A 39 62.77 -21.34 -5.92
N ASN A 40 62.14 -20.95 -7.04
CA ASN A 40 61.75 -21.75 -8.20
C ASN A 40 60.78 -22.95 -8.06
N THR A 41 59.49 -22.71 -8.33
CA THR A 41 58.68 -23.19 -9.48
C THR A 41 57.21 -23.45 -9.10
N GLY A 42 56.29 -22.68 -9.69
CA GLY A 42 54.92 -23.13 -9.95
C GLY A 42 53.83 -22.94 -8.89
N THR A 43 53.93 -22.03 -7.92
CA THR A 43 52.74 -21.68 -7.12
C THR A 43 51.80 -20.84 -7.99
N ASN A 44 50.70 -21.43 -8.44
CA ASN A 44 49.66 -20.72 -9.18
C ASN A 44 48.89 -19.83 -8.18
N TYR A 45 49.36 -18.60 -7.97
CA TYR A 45 48.74 -17.67 -7.00
C TYR A 45 47.28 -17.39 -7.38
N ASN A 46 46.94 -17.34 -8.67
CA ASN A 46 45.55 -17.34 -9.14
C ASN A 46 44.72 -18.49 -8.53
N GLN A 47 45.16 -19.75 -8.60
CA GLN A 47 44.45 -20.88 -7.99
C GLN A 47 44.35 -20.76 -6.47
N LEU A 48 45.41 -20.26 -5.81
CA LEU A 48 45.41 -20.03 -4.37
C LEU A 48 44.37 -18.97 -3.98
N ILE A 49 44.38 -17.80 -4.63
CA ILE A 49 43.40 -16.72 -4.41
C ILE A 49 41.98 -17.23 -4.64
N GLN A 50 41.75 -17.94 -5.75
CA GLN A 50 40.45 -18.53 -6.07
C GLN A 50 39.98 -19.53 -4.99
N SER A 51 40.88 -20.35 -4.46
CA SER A 51 40.57 -21.27 -3.36
C SER A 51 40.23 -20.54 -2.05
N LEU A 52 40.96 -19.46 -1.74
CA LEU A 52 40.75 -18.65 -0.54
C LEU A 52 39.41 -17.91 -0.60
N CYS A 53 39.05 -17.36 -1.76
CA CYS A 53 37.73 -16.76 -2.00
C CYS A 53 36.61 -17.78 -1.80
N LYS A 54 36.75 -18.99 -2.36
CA LYS A 54 35.77 -20.09 -2.17
C LYS A 54 35.62 -20.53 -0.71
N GLN A 55 36.67 -20.39 0.08
CA GLN A 55 36.66 -20.67 1.52
C GLN A 55 36.18 -19.48 2.37
N GLY A 56 35.81 -18.35 1.76
CA GLY A 56 35.39 -17.14 2.47
C GLY A 56 36.52 -16.36 3.15
N SER A 57 37.78 -16.62 2.78
CA SER A 57 38.98 -15.98 3.37
C SER A 57 39.47 -14.80 2.53
N LEU A 58 38.61 -13.80 2.30
CA LEU A 58 38.88 -12.61 1.47
C LEU A 58 40.16 -11.88 1.88
N LYS A 59 40.36 -11.60 3.17
CA LYS A 59 41.56 -10.87 3.65
C LYS A 59 42.87 -11.59 3.32
N GLN A 60 42.88 -12.93 3.38
CA GLN A 60 44.06 -13.72 3.00
C GLN A 60 44.23 -13.71 1.48
N ALA A 61 43.14 -13.79 0.72
CA ALA A 61 43.17 -13.68 -0.74
C ALA A 61 43.75 -12.33 -1.19
N LEU A 62 43.38 -11.22 -0.52
CA LEU A 62 43.89 -9.88 -0.80
C LEU A 62 45.35 -9.69 -0.39
N GLN A 63 45.84 -10.38 0.64
CA GLN A 63 47.27 -10.38 0.98
C GLN A 63 48.12 -11.06 -0.08
N VAL A 64 47.56 -12.06 -0.77
CA VAL A 64 48.24 -12.81 -1.84
C VAL A 64 48.17 -12.08 -3.18
N LEU A 65 47.11 -11.30 -3.43
CA LEU A 65 46.85 -10.63 -4.71
C LEU A 65 48.04 -9.79 -5.25
N PRO A 66 48.72 -8.94 -4.45
CA PRO A 66 49.89 -8.17 -4.92
C PRO A 66 51.08 -9.02 -5.38
N HIS A 67 51.11 -10.30 -5.03
CA HIS A 67 52.17 -11.24 -5.42
C HIS A 67 51.84 -12.01 -6.70
N GLU A 68 50.64 -11.87 -7.27
CA GLU A 68 50.26 -12.50 -8.54
C GLU A 68 50.53 -11.53 -9.71
N PRO A 69 51.53 -11.80 -10.57
CA PRO A 69 51.91 -10.90 -11.65
C PRO A 69 50.88 -10.84 -12.79
N ASN A 70 50.06 -11.86 -12.98
CA ASN A 70 49.03 -11.89 -14.04
C ASN A 70 47.70 -12.43 -13.49
N PRO A 71 46.95 -11.63 -12.70
CA PRO A 71 45.66 -12.05 -12.20
C PRO A 71 44.68 -12.28 -13.36
N THR A 72 43.98 -13.41 -13.33
CA THR A 72 42.99 -13.75 -14.37
C THR A 72 41.65 -13.05 -14.13
N GLN A 73 40.85 -12.91 -15.20
CA GLN A 73 39.47 -12.43 -15.11
C GLN A 73 38.64 -13.22 -14.07
N HIS A 74 38.81 -14.54 -14.00
CA HIS A 74 38.12 -15.40 -13.02
C HIS A 74 38.55 -15.10 -11.58
N THR A 75 39.82 -14.78 -11.35
CA THR A 75 40.33 -14.40 -10.03
C THR A 75 39.66 -13.12 -9.54
N TYR A 76 39.55 -12.09 -10.40
CA TYR A 76 38.83 -10.87 -10.07
C TYR A 76 37.34 -11.09 -9.86
N GLU A 77 36.68 -11.92 -10.68
CA GLU A 77 35.27 -12.25 -10.47
C GLU A 77 35.01 -12.81 -9.07
N LEU A 78 35.84 -13.75 -8.60
CA LEU A 78 35.69 -14.34 -7.28
C LEU A 78 36.02 -13.36 -6.14
N LEU A 79 37.00 -12.47 -6.33
CA LEU A 79 37.32 -11.42 -5.37
C LEU A 79 36.16 -10.42 -5.22
N ILE A 80 35.60 -9.94 -6.34
CA ILE A 80 34.44 -9.04 -6.34
C ILE A 80 33.24 -9.71 -5.65
N LEU A 81 32.93 -10.95 -6.02
CA LEU A 81 31.86 -11.72 -5.37
C LEU A 81 32.09 -11.87 -3.86
N SER A 82 33.34 -12.12 -3.45
CA SER A 82 33.69 -12.24 -2.02
C SER A 82 33.51 -10.92 -1.27
N CYS A 83 33.76 -9.77 -1.91
CA CYS A 83 33.53 -8.45 -1.31
C CYS A 83 32.03 -8.22 -1.04
N SER A 84 31.16 -8.53 -2.02
CA SER A 84 29.70 -8.51 -1.85
C SER A 84 29.26 -9.42 -0.69
N LEU A 85 29.73 -10.68 -0.67
CA LEU A 85 29.33 -11.65 0.36
C LEU A 85 29.77 -11.25 1.78
N GLN A 86 30.87 -10.52 1.92
CA GLN A 86 31.37 -10.03 3.20
C GLN A 86 30.89 -8.63 3.56
N ASN A 87 30.08 -8.01 2.69
CA ASN A 87 29.60 -6.63 2.84
C ASN A 87 30.73 -5.63 3.12
N SER A 88 31.88 -5.77 2.43
CA SER A 88 33.11 -5.01 2.69
C SER A 88 33.41 -4.04 1.55
N LEU A 89 33.01 -2.78 1.71
CA LEU A 89 33.24 -1.72 0.72
C LEU A 89 34.73 -1.38 0.58
N SER A 90 35.49 -1.36 1.68
CA SER A 90 36.92 -1.05 1.63
C SER A 90 37.69 -2.07 0.79
N ASP A 91 37.42 -3.36 1.02
CA ASP A 91 38.05 -4.45 0.27
C ASP A 91 37.63 -4.42 -1.21
N GLY A 92 36.36 -4.08 -1.49
CA GLY A 92 35.87 -3.88 -2.85
C GLY A 92 36.59 -2.76 -3.61
N VAL A 93 36.85 -1.63 -2.93
CA VAL A 93 37.63 -0.51 -3.49
C VAL A 93 39.08 -0.91 -3.73
N ASP A 94 39.69 -1.69 -2.86
CA ASP A 94 41.06 -2.18 -3.04
C ASP A 94 41.18 -3.16 -4.22
N VAL A 95 40.22 -4.08 -4.37
CA VAL A 95 40.13 -4.97 -5.53
C VAL A 95 39.92 -4.17 -6.82
N HIS A 96 39.03 -3.17 -6.80
CA HIS A 96 38.80 -2.31 -7.96
C HIS A 96 40.08 -1.55 -8.35
N ARG A 97 40.82 -0.98 -7.39
CA ARG A 97 42.10 -0.30 -7.66
C ARG A 97 43.12 -1.24 -8.30
N HIS A 98 43.31 -2.44 -7.74
CA HIS A 98 44.24 -3.42 -8.30
C HIS A 98 43.84 -3.89 -9.71
N LEU A 99 42.53 -4.00 -9.97
CA LEU A 99 41.98 -4.35 -11.27
C LEU A 99 42.31 -3.27 -12.32
N LEU A 100 42.23 -1.99 -11.95
CA LEU A 100 42.64 -0.87 -12.80
C LEU A 100 44.14 -0.94 -13.12
N ASP A 101 44.98 -1.16 -12.09
CA ASP A 101 46.44 -1.24 -12.26
C ASP A 101 46.85 -2.44 -13.14
N ALA A 102 46.08 -3.53 -13.10
CA ALA A 102 46.28 -4.72 -13.94
C ALA A 102 45.72 -4.56 -15.37
N GLY A 103 45.15 -3.41 -15.74
CA GLY A 103 44.68 -3.11 -17.09
C GLY A 103 43.35 -3.77 -17.48
N PHE A 104 42.52 -4.16 -16.50
CA PHE A 104 41.19 -4.74 -16.73
C PHE A 104 40.06 -3.68 -16.72
N ASP A 105 40.40 -2.39 -16.67
CA ASP A 105 39.45 -1.26 -16.59
C ASP A 105 38.50 -1.15 -17.80
N GLN A 106 38.88 -1.77 -18.92
CA GLN A 106 38.07 -1.80 -20.14
C GLN A 106 37.31 -3.12 -20.35
N ASP A 107 37.39 -4.08 -19.42
CA ASP A 107 36.68 -5.36 -19.50
C ASP A 107 35.20 -5.21 -19.13
N PRO A 108 34.25 -5.35 -20.08
CA PRO A 108 32.83 -5.13 -19.81
C PRO A 108 32.21 -6.16 -18.85
N PHE A 109 32.78 -7.37 -18.78
CA PHE A 109 32.29 -8.41 -17.87
C PHE A 109 32.64 -8.04 -16.42
N LEU A 110 33.89 -7.67 -16.16
CA LEU A 110 34.33 -7.25 -14.83
C LEU A 110 33.68 -5.93 -14.42
N ALA A 111 33.50 -4.98 -15.34
CA ALA A 111 32.75 -3.75 -15.09
C ALA A 111 31.30 -4.05 -14.63
N THR A 112 30.62 -5.00 -15.29
CA THR A 112 29.28 -5.45 -14.89
C THR A 112 29.27 -6.02 -13.46
N LYS A 113 30.29 -6.79 -13.07
CA LYS A 113 30.42 -7.35 -11.72
C LYS A 113 30.69 -6.26 -10.68
N LEU A 114 31.59 -5.33 -10.96
CA LEU A 114 31.90 -4.20 -10.09
C LEU A 114 30.68 -3.31 -9.84
N ILE A 115 29.93 -2.94 -10.88
CA ILE A 115 28.71 -2.12 -10.74
C ILE A 115 27.70 -2.82 -9.82
N ASN A 116 27.49 -4.13 -9.99
CA ASN A 116 26.56 -4.87 -9.14
C ASN A 116 27.04 -4.96 -7.69
N MET A 117 28.34 -5.19 -7.46
CA MET A 117 28.93 -5.18 -6.12
C MET A 117 28.75 -3.82 -5.45
N TYR A 118 29.12 -2.73 -6.12
CA TYR A 118 28.95 -1.38 -5.57
C TYR A 118 27.48 -1.04 -5.29
N SER A 119 26.56 -1.48 -6.15
CA SER A 119 25.11 -1.36 -5.91
C SER A 119 24.63 -2.15 -4.69
N GLU A 120 25.20 -3.32 -4.40
CA GLU A 120 24.86 -4.12 -3.21
C GLU A 120 25.44 -3.55 -1.93
N LEU A 121 26.54 -2.79 -2.03
CA LEU A 121 27.23 -2.11 -0.93
C LEU A 121 26.78 -0.65 -0.75
N ASP A 122 25.65 -0.27 -1.37
CA ASP A 122 25.06 1.07 -1.35
C ASP A 122 26.00 2.22 -1.80
N SER A 123 27.05 1.92 -2.58
CA SER A 123 27.96 2.93 -3.16
C SER A 123 27.65 3.20 -4.62
N ILE A 124 26.61 3.98 -4.88
CA ILE A 124 26.14 4.29 -6.25
C ILE A 124 27.15 5.17 -7.01
N ASP A 125 27.91 6.02 -6.33
CA ASP A 125 28.89 6.89 -6.98
C ASP A 125 30.06 6.10 -7.58
N ASP A 126 30.57 5.08 -6.86
CA ASP A 126 31.58 4.18 -7.40
C ASP A 126 31.04 3.36 -8.59
N ALA A 127 29.77 2.95 -8.55
CA ALA A 127 29.12 2.27 -9.66
C ALA A 127 29.04 3.15 -10.93
N ARG A 128 28.75 4.45 -10.76
CA ARG A 128 28.80 5.44 -11.86
C ARG A 128 30.22 5.60 -12.41
N GLU A 129 31.22 5.66 -11.53
CA GLU A 129 32.62 5.80 -11.92
C GLU A 129 33.09 4.64 -12.80
N VAL A 130 32.77 3.39 -12.42
CA VAL A 130 33.08 2.20 -13.23
C VAL A 130 32.44 2.30 -14.61
N PHE A 131 31.17 2.72 -14.68
CA PHE A 131 30.43 2.85 -15.93
C PHE A 131 31.04 3.91 -16.86
N ASP A 132 31.42 5.08 -16.30
CA ASP A 132 31.96 6.18 -17.09
C ASP A 132 33.38 5.91 -17.60
N LYS A 133 34.20 5.18 -16.83
CA LYS A 133 35.56 4.77 -17.24
C LYS A 133 35.55 3.65 -18.28
N THR A 134 34.50 2.83 -18.34
CA THR A 134 34.38 1.75 -19.33
C THR A 134 34.03 2.33 -20.71
N ARG A 135 34.95 2.26 -21.67
CA ARG A 135 34.71 2.79 -23.04
C ARG A 135 33.74 1.91 -23.81
N LYS A 136 33.98 0.60 -23.84
CA LYS A 136 33.16 -0.38 -24.58
C LYS A 136 32.01 -0.90 -23.70
N ARG A 137 31.01 -0.06 -23.48
CA ARG A 137 29.81 -0.44 -22.71
C ARG A 137 28.91 -1.35 -23.53
N THR A 138 28.90 -2.63 -23.18
CA THR A 138 27.92 -3.60 -23.71
C THR A 138 26.57 -3.38 -23.06
N ILE A 139 25.51 -3.97 -23.62
CA ILE A 139 24.15 -3.93 -23.04
C ILE A 139 24.12 -4.40 -21.57
N TYR A 140 25.01 -5.32 -21.18
CA TYR A 140 25.12 -5.81 -19.81
C TYR A 140 25.63 -4.72 -18.83
N VAL A 141 26.57 -3.89 -19.27
CA VAL A 141 27.11 -2.78 -18.47
C VAL A 141 26.04 -1.70 -18.28
N TRP A 142 25.28 -1.38 -19.34
CA TRP A 142 24.12 -0.47 -19.25
C TRP A 142 23.03 -1.01 -18.32
N ASN A 143 22.64 -2.28 -18.50
CA ASN A 143 21.62 -2.92 -17.68
C ASN A 143 22.03 -3.04 -16.20
N ALA A 144 23.32 -3.23 -15.90
CA ALA A 144 23.83 -3.23 -14.53
C ALA A 144 23.68 -1.85 -13.88
N LEU A 145 24.05 -0.78 -14.59
CA LEU A 145 23.87 0.58 -14.08
C LEU A 145 22.38 0.94 -13.94
N PHE A 146 21.54 0.58 -14.92
CA PHE A 146 20.10 0.82 -14.83
C PHE A 146 19.47 0.12 -13.63
N ARG A 147 19.86 -1.12 -13.35
CA ARG A 147 19.44 -1.83 -12.15
C ARG A 147 19.88 -1.08 -10.89
N ALA A 148 21.16 -0.71 -10.78
CA ALA A 148 21.71 -0.02 -9.62
C ALA A 148 20.98 1.30 -9.33
N LEU A 149 20.86 2.16 -10.35
CA LEU A 149 20.19 3.45 -10.23
C LEU A 149 18.69 3.31 -9.95
N THR A 150 18.01 2.33 -10.57
CA THR A 150 16.58 2.09 -10.30
C THR A 150 16.35 1.63 -8.87
N LEU A 151 17.21 0.75 -8.34
CA LEU A 151 17.13 0.29 -6.95
C LEU A 151 17.40 1.42 -5.95
N ALA A 152 18.29 2.36 -6.30
CA ALA A 152 18.60 3.53 -5.51
C ALA A 152 17.62 4.71 -5.69
N GLY A 153 16.56 4.56 -6.51
CA GLY A 153 15.53 5.59 -6.70
C GLY A 153 15.86 6.68 -7.72
N TYR A 154 16.98 6.59 -8.44
CA TYR A 154 17.41 7.56 -9.46
C TYR A 154 16.73 7.34 -10.82
N GLY A 155 15.39 7.25 -10.84
CA GLY A 155 14.63 6.90 -12.04
C GLY A 155 14.79 7.88 -13.22
N GLN A 156 14.85 9.18 -12.95
CA GLN A 156 15.04 10.21 -13.99
C GLN A 156 16.40 10.06 -14.70
N GLU A 157 17.45 9.74 -13.94
CA GLU A 157 18.79 9.51 -14.49
C GLU A 157 18.79 8.29 -15.42
N VAL A 158 18.15 7.19 -15.01
CA VAL A 158 17.99 5.98 -15.84
C VAL A 158 17.31 6.32 -17.16
N LEU A 159 16.26 7.15 -17.15
CA LEU A 159 15.55 7.54 -18.36
C LEU A 159 16.40 8.44 -19.28
N GLY A 160 17.21 9.33 -18.70
CA GLY A 160 18.21 10.12 -19.44
C GLY A 160 19.28 9.24 -20.09
N LEU A 161 19.83 8.29 -19.33
CA LEU A 161 20.81 7.34 -19.82
C LEU A 161 20.23 6.39 -20.88
N TYR A 162 18.96 5.98 -20.75
CA TYR A 162 18.25 5.21 -21.75
C TYR A 162 18.12 5.96 -23.09
N ARG A 163 17.78 7.25 -23.04
CA ARG A 163 17.77 8.09 -24.25
C ARG A 163 19.15 8.11 -24.91
N ARG A 164 20.22 8.33 -24.14
CA ARG A 164 21.61 8.32 -24.63
C ARG A 164 22.02 6.97 -25.22
N MET A 165 21.64 5.86 -24.59
CA MET A 165 21.90 4.51 -25.09
C MET A 165 21.28 4.30 -26.48
N ASN A 166 20.04 4.77 -26.67
CA ASN A 166 19.34 4.71 -27.96
C ASN A 166 19.95 5.65 -29.01
N GLU A 167 20.38 6.86 -28.63
CA GLU A 167 21.07 7.81 -29.52
C GLU A 167 22.38 7.25 -30.09
N ILE A 168 23.11 6.46 -29.30
CA ILE A 168 24.35 5.78 -29.70
C ILE A 168 24.05 4.49 -30.50
N GLY A 169 22.78 4.11 -30.64
CA GLY A 169 22.35 2.96 -31.43
C GLY A 169 22.57 1.60 -30.76
N ILE A 170 22.67 1.55 -29.43
CA ILE A 170 22.77 0.29 -28.69
C ILE A 170 21.36 -0.31 -28.56
N PRO A 171 21.09 -1.52 -29.07
CA PRO A 171 19.77 -2.11 -29.03
C PRO A 171 19.34 -2.43 -27.60
N SER A 172 18.06 -2.23 -27.30
CA SER A 172 17.46 -2.59 -26.01
C SER A 172 17.04 -4.06 -25.96
N ASP A 173 17.18 -4.69 -24.80
CA ASP A 173 16.70 -6.05 -24.53
C ASP A 173 15.56 -6.07 -23.49
N ARG A 174 15.07 -7.28 -23.19
CA ARG A 174 14.02 -7.49 -22.19
C ARG A 174 14.36 -6.93 -20.81
N PHE A 175 15.65 -6.91 -20.43
CA PHE A 175 16.09 -6.41 -19.13
C PHE A 175 16.15 -4.88 -19.17
N THR A 176 16.64 -4.28 -20.25
CA THR A 176 16.61 -2.84 -20.48
C THR A 176 15.21 -2.30 -20.28
N TYR A 177 14.21 -2.87 -20.96
CA TYR A 177 12.81 -2.47 -20.82
C TYR A 177 12.28 -2.64 -19.40
N THR A 178 12.64 -3.73 -18.72
CA THR A 178 12.22 -3.97 -17.33
C THR A 178 12.74 -2.88 -16.40
N TYR A 179 14.01 -2.48 -16.53
CA TYR A 179 14.59 -1.45 -15.66
C TYR A 179 14.05 -0.06 -15.97
N VAL A 180 13.91 0.32 -17.25
CA VAL A 180 13.42 1.67 -17.59
C VAL A 180 11.93 1.85 -17.27
N LEU A 181 11.11 0.79 -17.41
CA LEU A 181 9.72 0.83 -16.94
C LEU A 181 9.63 0.98 -15.41
N LYS A 182 10.50 0.28 -14.66
CA LYS A 182 10.59 0.45 -13.21
C LYS A 182 11.12 1.84 -12.82
N ALA A 183 12.03 2.40 -13.59
CA ALA A 183 12.54 3.75 -13.39
C ALA A 183 11.44 4.82 -13.54
N CYS A 184 10.45 4.59 -14.41
CA CYS A 184 9.27 5.48 -14.51
C CYS A 184 8.49 5.60 -13.20
N VAL A 185 8.55 4.61 -12.30
CA VAL A 185 7.80 4.60 -11.04
C VAL A 185 8.69 4.75 -9.81
N ALA A 186 10.00 4.96 -10.01
CA ALA A 186 10.98 5.09 -8.92
C ALA A 186 11.08 6.51 -8.34
N SER A 187 10.49 7.51 -9.00
CA SER A 187 10.55 8.93 -8.61
C SER A 187 9.15 9.53 -8.45
N GLU A 188 9.03 10.55 -7.59
CA GLU A 188 7.75 11.16 -7.18
C GLU A 188 7.12 12.09 -8.23
N CYS A 189 7.80 12.40 -9.34
CA CYS A 189 7.27 13.28 -10.40
C CYS A 189 6.34 12.53 -11.37
N LEU A 190 5.09 12.31 -10.99
CA LEU A 190 4.20 11.35 -11.67
C LEU A 190 3.81 11.71 -13.12
N ILE A 191 3.64 12.99 -13.47
CA ILE A 191 3.05 13.37 -14.78
C ILE A 191 4.05 13.22 -15.93
N SER A 192 5.28 13.74 -15.79
CA SER A 192 6.30 13.65 -16.84
C SER A 192 6.75 12.21 -17.06
N LEU A 193 6.84 11.44 -15.97
CA LEU A 193 7.20 10.02 -15.99
C LEU A 193 6.15 9.16 -16.71
N LEU A 194 4.85 9.48 -16.59
CA LEU A 194 3.80 8.78 -17.34
C LEU A 194 3.96 8.96 -18.86
N HIS A 195 4.32 10.17 -19.32
CA HIS A 195 4.56 10.42 -20.75
C HIS A 195 5.72 9.56 -21.27
N MET A 196 6.84 9.54 -20.55
CA MET A 196 7.98 8.68 -20.88
C MET A 196 7.62 7.19 -20.84
N GLY A 197 6.81 6.77 -19.87
CA GLY A 197 6.27 5.41 -19.82
C GLY A 197 5.47 5.03 -21.07
N LYS A 198 4.67 5.95 -21.63
CA LYS A 198 3.95 5.75 -22.90
C LYS A 198 4.90 5.70 -24.11
N GLU A 199 5.95 6.52 -24.14
CA GLU A 199 6.98 6.45 -25.19
C GLU A 199 7.72 5.10 -25.17
N ILE A 200 8.10 4.62 -23.98
CA ILE A 200 8.75 3.32 -23.79
C ILE A 200 7.79 2.19 -24.22
N HIS A 201 6.51 2.26 -23.87
CA HIS A 201 5.50 1.31 -24.35
C HIS A 201 5.46 1.26 -25.88
N ALA A 202 5.38 2.41 -26.56
CA ALA A 202 5.41 2.44 -28.02
C ALA A 202 6.74 1.90 -28.60
N HIS A 203 7.86 2.09 -27.90
CA HIS A 203 9.15 1.51 -28.29
C HIS A 203 9.16 -0.02 -28.18
N ILE A 204 8.61 -0.57 -27.09
CA ILE A 204 8.47 -2.03 -26.85
C ILE A 204 7.66 -2.69 -27.97
N LEU A 205 6.51 -2.12 -28.34
CA LEU A 205 5.65 -2.64 -29.42
C LEU A 205 6.35 -2.59 -30.78
N ARG A 206 7.04 -1.49 -31.09
CA ARG A 206 7.78 -1.36 -32.37
C ARG A 206 8.91 -2.38 -32.54
N HIS A 207 9.45 -2.89 -31.44
CA HIS A 207 10.55 -3.86 -31.45
C HIS A 207 10.09 -5.30 -31.20
N GLY A 208 8.78 -5.58 -31.17
CA GLY A 208 8.26 -6.95 -31.09
C GLY A 208 8.31 -7.59 -29.70
N TYR A 209 8.35 -6.78 -28.63
CA TYR A 209 8.47 -7.29 -27.25
C TYR A 209 7.12 -7.60 -26.57
N GLU A 210 6.00 -7.48 -27.27
CA GLU A 210 4.63 -7.74 -26.78
C GLU A 210 4.39 -9.21 -26.37
N SER A 211 5.15 -10.15 -26.94
CA SER A 211 5.08 -11.58 -26.58
C SER A 211 5.82 -11.90 -25.27
N HIS A 212 6.67 -11.00 -24.77
CA HIS A 212 7.45 -11.23 -23.56
C HIS A 212 6.64 -10.91 -22.29
N VAL A 213 6.05 -11.94 -21.70
CA VAL A 213 5.20 -11.87 -20.49
C VAL A 213 5.77 -10.99 -19.37
N HIS A 214 7.09 -11.03 -19.11
CA HIS A 214 7.73 -10.26 -18.05
C HIS A 214 7.75 -8.76 -18.33
N VAL A 215 8.01 -8.35 -19.57
CA VAL A 215 8.02 -6.94 -19.99
C VAL A 215 6.61 -6.38 -19.92
N MET A 216 5.63 -7.11 -20.46
CA MET A 216 4.22 -6.71 -20.43
C MET A 216 3.67 -6.65 -19.00
N THR A 217 4.05 -7.59 -18.12
CA THR A 217 3.67 -7.53 -16.70
C THR A 217 4.26 -6.31 -15.99
N THR A 218 5.52 -5.96 -16.30
CA THR A 218 6.16 -4.74 -15.75
C THR A 218 5.47 -3.48 -16.25
N MET A 219 4.99 -3.49 -17.50
CA MET A 219 4.21 -2.39 -18.08
C MET A 219 2.83 -2.24 -17.43
N VAL A 220 2.15 -3.35 -17.09
CA VAL A 220 0.92 -3.35 -16.29
C VAL A 220 1.17 -2.71 -14.93
N ASP A 221 2.22 -3.09 -14.21
CA ASP A 221 2.58 -2.49 -12.91
C ASP A 221 2.91 -0.99 -13.03
N MET A 222 3.61 -0.60 -14.11
CA MET A 222 3.89 0.81 -14.40
C MET A 222 2.59 1.62 -14.54
N TYR A 223 1.66 1.20 -15.41
CA TYR A 223 0.38 1.91 -15.54
C TYR A 223 -0.47 1.87 -14.27
N ALA A 224 -0.42 0.75 -13.52
CA ALA A 224 -1.12 0.61 -12.25
C ALA A 224 -0.64 1.61 -11.20
N ARG A 225 0.66 1.89 -11.14
CA ARG A 225 1.26 2.91 -10.24
C ARG A 225 0.84 4.34 -10.59
N PHE A 226 0.52 4.61 -11.85
CA PHE A 226 -0.03 5.89 -12.30
C PHE A 226 -1.57 5.96 -12.24
N GLY A 227 -2.25 4.93 -11.71
CA GLY A 227 -3.71 4.86 -11.70
C GLY A 227 -4.37 4.75 -13.08
N CYS A 228 -3.60 4.48 -14.14
CA CYS A 228 -4.09 4.36 -15.51
C CYS A 228 -4.65 2.95 -15.78
N VAL A 229 -5.71 2.57 -15.06
CA VAL A 229 -6.27 1.21 -15.07
C VAL A 229 -6.67 0.75 -16.48
N SER A 230 -7.26 1.63 -17.29
CA SER A 230 -7.68 1.30 -18.66
C SER A 230 -6.49 0.90 -19.55
N ASN A 231 -5.36 1.61 -19.43
CA ASN A 231 -4.14 1.26 -20.17
C ASN A 231 -3.54 -0.05 -19.67
N ALA A 232 -3.53 -0.26 -18.34
CA ALA A 232 -3.06 -1.51 -17.75
C ALA A 232 -3.90 -2.71 -18.23
N SER A 233 -5.23 -2.58 -18.29
CA SER A 233 -6.12 -3.62 -18.82
C SER A 233 -5.82 -3.89 -20.29
N CYS A 234 -5.73 -2.86 -21.13
CA CYS A 234 -5.42 -3.03 -22.55
C CYS A 234 -4.10 -3.80 -22.79
N VAL A 235 -3.05 -3.49 -22.02
CA VAL A 235 -1.78 -4.22 -22.06
C VAL A 235 -2.00 -5.68 -21.66
N PHE A 236 -2.68 -5.94 -20.55
CA PHE A 236 -2.98 -7.30 -20.06
C PHE A 236 -3.81 -8.12 -21.06
N ASP A 237 -4.82 -7.49 -21.66
CA ASP A 237 -5.73 -8.08 -22.62
C ASP A 237 -5.00 -8.48 -23.91
N SER A 238 -3.99 -7.68 -24.31
CA SER A 238 -3.14 -7.96 -25.47
C SER A 238 -2.11 -9.09 -25.28
N MET A 239 -1.90 -9.57 -24.05
CA MET A 239 -0.88 -10.59 -23.78
C MET A 239 -1.32 -11.96 -24.34
N PRO A 240 -0.52 -12.60 -25.23
CA PRO A 240 -0.88 -13.88 -25.82
C PRO A 240 -0.82 -15.03 -24.80
N VAL A 241 0.06 -14.92 -23.80
CA VAL A 241 0.20 -15.88 -22.71
C VAL A 241 0.25 -15.11 -21.40
N ARG A 242 -0.61 -15.49 -20.46
CA ARG A 242 -0.68 -14.93 -19.11
C ARG A 242 -0.24 -15.98 -18.10
N ASN A 243 0.55 -15.58 -17.12
CA ASN A 243 0.98 -16.45 -16.02
C ASN A 243 0.49 -15.89 -14.68
N VAL A 244 0.69 -16.64 -13.59
CA VAL A 244 0.25 -16.23 -12.24
C VAL A 244 0.72 -14.81 -11.87
N VAL A 245 1.91 -14.39 -12.33
CA VAL A 245 2.45 -13.07 -12.04
C VAL A 245 1.69 -11.97 -12.78
N SER A 246 1.40 -12.15 -14.08
CA SER A 246 0.62 -11.17 -14.86
C SER A 246 -0.82 -11.05 -14.34
N TRP A 247 -1.46 -12.18 -14.02
CA TRP A 247 -2.79 -12.19 -13.38
C TRP A 247 -2.78 -11.44 -12.05
N SER A 248 -1.81 -11.75 -11.19
CA SER A 248 -1.69 -11.10 -9.87
C SER A 248 -1.43 -9.60 -9.99
N ALA A 249 -0.62 -9.17 -10.97
CA ALA A 249 -0.35 -7.76 -11.22
C ALA A 249 -1.63 -7.00 -11.62
N MET A 250 -2.46 -7.57 -12.51
CA MET A 250 -3.69 -6.93 -12.94
C MET A 250 -4.78 -6.95 -11.86
N ILE A 251 -4.91 -8.04 -11.08
CA ILE A 251 -5.80 -8.09 -9.91
C ILE A 251 -5.38 -7.03 -8.88
N ALA A 252 -4.07 -6.87 -8.62
CA ALA A 252 -3.54 -5.85 -7.74
C ALA A 252 -3.80 -4.43 -8.28
N CYS A 253 -3.69 -4.22 -9.60
CA CYS A 253 -4.02 -2.96 -10.26
C CYS A 253 -5.47 -2.55 -9.98
N TYR A 254 -6.42 -3.44 -10.23
CA TYR A 254 -7.83 -3.21 -9.97
C TYR A 254 -8.12 -2.97 -8.47
N ALA A 255 -7.57 -3.80 -7.59
CA ALA A 255 -7.80 -3.70 -6.15
C ALA A 255 -7.24 -2.41 -5.51
N LYS A 256 -6.15 -1.86 -6.05
CA LYS A 256 -5.51 -0.64 -5.54
C LYS A 256 -6.07 0.66 -6.13
N ASN A 257 -6.65 0.61 -7.32
CA ASN A 257 -7.08 1.80 -8.05
C ASN A 257 -8.61 1.99 -8.10
N GLY A 258 -9.32 1.57 -7.05
CA GLY A 258 -10.75 1.86 -6.89
C GLY A 258 -11.71 0.96 -7.69
N SER A 259 -11.20 -0.14 -8.26
CA SER A 259 -11.98 -1.13 -9.05
C SER A 259 -11.97 -2.52 -8.40
N PRO A 260 -12.38 -2.67 -7.12
CA PRO A 260 -12.29 -3.95 -6.42
C PRO A 260 -13.26 -5.02 -6.93
N PHE A 261 -14.34 -4.64 -7.63
CA PHE A 261 -15.27 -5.60 -8.22
C PHE A 261 -14.62 -6.33 -9.40
N GLU A 262 -13.99 -5.56 -10.30
CA GLU A 262 -13.22 -6.04 -11.44
C GLU A 262 -12.07 -6.93 -10.99
N ALA A 263 -11.43 -6.61 -9.85
CA ALA A 263 -10.40 -7.47 -9.25
C ALA A 263 -10.92 -8.87 -8.88
N LEU A 264 -12.14 -8.97 -8.33
CA LEU A 264 -12.75 -10.24 -7.95
C LEU A 264 -13.26 -11.03 -9.16
N GLU A 265 -13.79 -10.36 -10.17
CA GLU A 265 -14.17 -11.01 -11.44
C GLU A 265 -12.95 -11.56 -12.17
N LEU A 266 -11.86 -10.78 -12.26
CA LEU A 266 -10.62 -11.23 -12.88
C LEU A 266 -9.98 -12.40 -12.10
N PHE A 267 -10.09 -12.39 -10.76
CA PHE A 267 -9.70 -13.55 -9.96
C PHE A 267 -10.55 -14.79 -10.27
N ARG A 268 -11.86 -14.63 -10.46
CA ARG A 268 -12.74 -15.73 -10.85
C ARG A 268 -12.35 -16.29 -12.22
N GLU A 269 -12.05 -15.42 -13.18
CA GLU A 269 -11.56 -15.79 -14.52
C GLU A 269 -10.25 -16.58 -14.42
N MET A 270 -9.26 -16.09 -13.64
CA MET A 270 -7.99 -16.80 -13.39
C MET A 270 -8.21 -18.24 -12.90
N ILE A 271 -9.16 -18.46 -11.99
CA ILE A 271 -9.51 -19.77 -11.43
C ILE A 271 -10.17 -20.69 -12.48
N LEU A 272 -10.94 -20.12 -13.41
CA LEU A 272 -11.69 -20.87 -14.42
C LEU A 272 -10.85 -21.21 -15.66
N GLU A 273 -9.98 -20.28 -16.10
CA GLU A 273 -9.26 -20.42 -17.37
C GLU A 273 -8.09 -21.39 -17.32
N THR A 274 -7.48 -21.64 -16.15
CA THR A 274 -6.20 -22.36 -16.11
C THR A 274 -6.12 -23.42 -15.01
N HIS A 275 -5.78 -24.65 -15.41
CA HIS A 275 -5.40 -25.70 -14.45
C HIS A 275 -4.01 -25.45 -13.85
N ASP A 276 -3.16 -24.64 -14.51
CA ASP A 276 -1.76 -24.40 -14.12
C ASP A 276 -1.52 -23.06 -13.39
N SER A 277 -2.41 -22.06 -13.48
CA SER A 277 -2.21 -20.78 -12.78
C SER A 277 -2.87 -20.79 -11.40
N VAL A 278 -2.23 -21.50 -10.47
CA VAL A 278 -2.64 -21.49 -9.07
C VAL A 278 -2.39 -20.09 -8.46
N PRO A 279 -3.41 -19.44 -7.88
CA PRO A 279 -3.23 -18.23 -7.08
C PRO A 279 -2.15 -18.39 -6.02
N ASN A 280 -1.20 -17.46 -6.00
CA ASN A 280 -0.13 -17.44 -5.01
C ASN A 280 -0.44 -16.41 -3.90
N SER A 281 0.49 -16.24 -2.96
CA SER A 281 0.33 -15.29 -1.85
C SER A 281 0.06 -13.85 -2.30
N VAL A 282 0.68 -13.40 -3.39
CA VAL A 282 0.47 -12.05 -3.95
C VAL A 282 -0.94 -11.90 -4.52
N THR A 283 -1.43 -12.93 -5.21
CA THR A 283 -2.83 -12.99 -5.67
C THR A 283 -3.77 -12.87 -4.47
N MET A 284 -3.57 -13.71 -3.43
CA MET A 284 -4.48 -13.75 -2.28
C MET A 284 -4.53 -12.44 -1.50
N VAL A 285 -3.39 -11.76 -1.31
CA VAL A 285 -3.35 -10.43 -0.68
C VAL A 285 -4.21 -9.43 -1.46
N SER A 286 -4.10 -9.43 -2.78
CA SER A 286 -4.83 -8.50 -3.66
C SER A 286 -6.33 -8.78 -3.66
N VAL A 287 -6.72 -10.06 -3.68
CA VAL A 287 -8.14 -10.48 -3.60
C VAL A 287 -8.74 -10.15 -2.23
N LEU A 288 -8.00 -10.37 -1.14
CA LEU A 288 -8.43 -9.98 0.21
C LEU A 288 -8.58 -8.46 0.34
N GLN A 289 -7.69 -7.69 -0.27
CA GLN A 289 -7.81 -6.24 -0.35
C GLN A 289 -9.09 -5.82 -1.10
N ALA A 290 -9.43 -6.49 -2.20
CA ALA A 290 -10.68 -6.24 -2.93
C ALA A 290 -11.93 -6.58 -2.09
N CYS A 291 -11.95 -7.72 -1.39
CA CYS A 291 -13.02 -8.05 -0.44
C CYS A 291 -13.14 -7.02 0.68
N SER A 292 -11.99 -6.56 1.20
CA SER A 292 -11.95 -5.49 2.20
C SER A 292 -12.56 -4.21 1.65
N ALA A 293 -12.23 -3.80 0.43
CA ALA A 293 -12.75 -2.58 -0.18
C ALA A 293 -14.27 -2.66 -0.42
N LEU A 294 -14.80 -3.83 -0.81
CA LEU A 294 -16.24 -4.04 -1.01
C LEU A 294 -17.02 -4.35 0.27
N ALA A 295 -16.32 -4.58 1.39
CA ALA A 295 -16.87 -5.20 2.60
C ALA A 295 -17.66 -6.50 2.33
N SER A 296 -17.18 -7.31 1.38
CA SER A 296 -17.81 -8.59 1.02
C SER A 296 -17.34 -9.69 1.97
N LEU A 297 -18.02 -9.81 3.11
CA LEU A 297 -17.63 -10.71 4.19
C LEU A 297 -17.71 -12.19 3.77
N GLU A 298 -18.78 -12.57 3.08
CA GLU A 298 -19.00 -13.96 2.68
C GLU A 298 -17.97 -14.42 1.65
N GLN A 299 -17.66 -13.57 0.66
CA GLN A 299 -16.58 -13.85 -0.30
C GLN A 299 -15.23 -13.95 0.42
N GLY A 300 -14.95 -13.04 1.36
CA GLY A 300 -13.75 -13.09 2.20
C GLY A 300 -13.61 -14.41 2.98
N LYS A 301 -14.71 -14.98 3.49
CA LYS A 301 -14.70 -16.29 4.16
C LYS A 301 -14.41 -17.44 3.20
N LEU A 302 -14.96 -17.42 1.98
CA LEU A 302 -14.65 -18.43 0.96
C LEU A 302 -13.17 -18.41 0.59
N ILE A 303 -12.62 -17.21 0.44
CA ILE A 303 -11.19 -16.98 0.18
C ILE A 303 -10.32 -17.44 1.35
N HIS A 304 -10.71 -17.16 2.59
CA HIS A 304 -10.01 -17.68 3.77
C HIS A 304 -10.01 -19.22 3.79
N GLY A 305 -11.13 -19.86 3.47
CA GLY A 305 -11.18 -21.32 3.32
C GLY A 305 -10.29 -21.86 2.19
N TYR A 306 -10.08 -21.10 1.11
CA TYR A 306 -9.09 -21.43 0.10
C TYR A 306 -7.65 -21.32 0.64
N ILE A 307 -7.32 -20.23 1.34
CA ILE A 307 -5.99 -19.99 1.94
C ILE A 307 -5.58 -21.15 2.86
N LEU A 308 -6.48 -21.58 3.75
CA LEU A 308 -6.23 -22.70 4.66
C LEU A 308 -6.01 -24.01 3.91
N ARG A 309 -6.83 -24.32 2.90
CA ARG A 309 -6.68 -25.55 2.09
C ARG A 309 -5.38 -25.59 1.28
N ARG A 310 -4.81 -24.43 0.96
CA ARG A 310 -3.55 -24.31 0.21
C ARG A 310 -2.32 -24.11 1.12
N GLY A 311 -2.48 -24.06 2.44
CA GLY A 311 -1.39 -23.83 3.39
C GLY A 311 -0.76 -22.42 3.30
N LEU A 312 -1.50 -21.45 2.75
CA LEU A 312 -1.02 -20.07 2.56
C LEU A 312 -1.15 -19.24 3.85
N ASP A 313 -1.79 -19.77 4.89
CA ASP A 313 -1.96 -19.15 6.21
C ASP A 313 -0.65 -19.02 7.01
N SER A 314 0.38 -19.77 6.61
CA SER A 314 1.75 -19.63 7.13
C SER A 314 2.50 -18.39 6.60
N ILE A 315 1.97 -17.73 5.56
CA ILE A 315 2.60 -16.59 4.89
C ILE A 315 2.14 -15.28 5.54
N LEU A 316 3.07 -14.57 6.20
CA LEU A 316 2.79 -13.36 7.01
C LEU A 316 1.97 -12.28 6.28
N PRO A 317 2.28 -11.89 5.02
CA PRO A 317 1.44 -10.95 4.27
C PRO A 317 0.00 -11.41 4.08
N VAL A 318 -0.24 -12.70 3.86
CA VAL A 318 -1.58 -13.25 3.60
C VAL A 318 -2.41 -13.22 4.88
N ILE A 319 -1.86 -13.68 6.00
CA ILE A 319 -2.58 -13.70 7.27
C ILE A 319 -2.80 -12.29 7.83
N SER A 320 -1.87 -11.35 7.61
CA SER A 320 -2.07 -9.93 7.94
C SER A 320 -3.18 -9.31 7.10
N ALA A 321 -3.27 -9.65 5.80
CA ALA A 321 -4.38 -9.22 4.94
C ALA A 321 -5.72 -9.83 5.37
N LEU A 322 -5.74 -11.05 5.94
CA LEU A 322 -6.95 -11.64 6.52
C LEU A 322 -7.45 -10.87 7.75
N VAL A 323 -6.54 -10.45 8.65
CA VAL A 323 -6.88 -9.60 9.80
C VAL A 323 -7.57 -8.33 9.32
N THR A 324 -6.95 -7.62 8.37
CA THR A 324 -7.50 -6.39 7.80
C THR A 324 -8.82 -6.64 7.06
N MET A 325 -8.96 -7.76 6.34
CA MET A 325 -10.19 -8.09 5.62
C MET A 325 -11.37 -8.30 6.57
N TYR A 326 -11.19 -9.09 7.63
CA TYR A 326 -12.27 -9.28 8.60
C TYR A 326 -12.65 -7.98 9.30
N ALA A 327 -11.67 -7.18 9.72
CA ALA A 327 -11.93 -5.86 10.30
C ALA A 327 -12.69 -4.95 9.33
N ARG A 328 -12.21 -4.79 8.08
CA ARG A 328 -12.84 -3.93 7.06
C ARG A 328 -14.18 -4.47 6.51
N CYS A 329 -14.52 -5.72 6.79
CA CYS A 329 -15.85 -6.30 6.59
C CYS A 329 -16.76 -6.19 7.84
N GLY A 330 -16.32 -5.47 8.88
CA GLY A 330 -17.12 -5.22 10.07
C GLY A 330 -17.16 -6.37 11.08
N LYS A 331 -16.16 -7.27 11.05
CA LYS A 331 -16.00 -8.40 11.98
C LYS A 331 -14.63 -8.32 12.66
N LEU A 332 -14.45 -7.28 13.47
CA LEU A 332 -13.19 -7.00 14.15
C LEU A 332 -12.74 -8.17 15.04
N GLU A 333 -13.69 -8.86 15.68
CA GLU A 333 -13.43 -10.00 16.57
C GLU A 333 -12.86 -11.19 15.79
N LEU A 334 -13.29 -11.41 14.54
CA LEU A 334 -12.72 -12.42 13.68
C LEU A 334 -11.30 -12.05 13.23
N GLY A 335 -11.06 -10.76 12.99
CA GLY A 335 -9.70 -10.24 12.71
C GLY A 335 -8.75 -10.47 13.88
N GLN A 336 -9.18 -10.16 15.11
CA GLN A 336 -8.44 -10.46 16.34
C GLN A 336 -8.19 -11.97 16.48
N LEU A 337 -9.19 -12.81 16.24
CA LEU A 337 -9.02 -14.28 16.34
C LEU A 337 -7.99 -14.82 15.34
N VAL A 338 -7.95 -14.28 14.11
CA VAL A 338 -6.91 -14.62 13.13
C VAL A 338 -5.54 -14.21 13.64
N PHE A 339 -5.41 -12.98 14.15
CA PHE A 339 -4.17 -12.45 14.72
C PHE A 339 -3.66 -13.29 15.91
N ASP A 340 -4.56 -13.68 16.82
CA ASP A 340 -4.24 -14.47 18.00
C ASP A 340 -3.68 -15.85 17.63
N ARG A 341 -4.16 -16.42 16.52
CA ARG A 341 -3.72 -17.72 16.00
C ARG A 341 -2.43 -17.66 15.17
N MET A 342 -1.88 -16.48 14.91
CA MET A 342 -0.61 -16.35 14.19
C MET A 342 0.54 -16.91 15.03
N ALA A 343 1.27 -17.89 14.48
CA ALA A 343 2.45 -18.46 15.14
C ALA A 343 3.63 -17.49 15.23
N LYS A 344 3.76 -16.59 14.24
CA LYS A 344 4.73 -15.50 14.21
C LYS A 344 3.99 -14.22 13.87
N ARG A 345 4.37 -13.12 14.51
CA ARG A 345 3.80 -11.79 14.29
C ARG A 345 4.94 -10.84 13.97
N ASP A 346 4.81 -10.12 12.87
CA ASP A 346 5.74 -9.07 12.47
C ASP A 346 5.09 -7.69 12.64
N VAL A 347 5.89 -6.65 12.43
CA VAL A 347 5.44 -5.25 12.53
C VAL A 347 4.19 -5.00 11.67
N VAL A 348 4.08 -5.64 10.50
CA VAL A 348 2.94 -5.49 9.59
C VAL A 348 1.66 -6.04 10.21
N SER A 349 1.70 -7.24 10.78
CA SER A 349 0.53 -7.85 11.44
C SER A 349 0.02 -7.02 12.64
N TRP A 350 0.94 -6.45 13.44
CA TRP A 350 0.58 -5.58 14.55
C TRP A 350 -0.04 -4.28 14.05
N ASN A 351 0.54 -3.65 13.01
CA ASN A 351 -0.01 -2.46 12.40
C ASN A 351 -1.41 -2.69 11.80
N SER A 352 -1.63 -3.85 11.16
CA SER A 352 -2.96 -4.27 10.69
C SER A 352 -3.99 -4.30 11.83
N LEU A 353 -3.60 -4.78 13.01
CA LEU A 353 -4.50 -4.83 14.16
C LEU A 353 -4.73 -3.45 14.80
N ILE A 354 -3.66 -2.68 15.02
CA ILE A 354 -3.70 -1.31 15.58
C ILE A 354 -4.62 -0.42 14.75
N SER A 355 -4.40 -0.41 13.43
CA SER A 355 -5.23 0.37 12.49
C SER A 355 -6.68 -0.12 12.46
N SER A 356 -6.91 -1.43 12.53
CA SER A 356 -8.26 -2.01 12.59
C SER A 356 -9.03 -1.55 13.83
N TYR A 357 -8.43 -1.56 15.02
CA TYR A 357 -9.09 -1.00 16.20
C TYR A 357 -9.32 0.52 16.09
N GLY A 358 -8.37 1.25 15.49
CA GLY A 358 -8.47 2.69 15.26
C GLY A 358 -9.66 3.07 14.39
N ILE A 359 -9.83 2.45 13.22
CA ILE A 359 -10.95 2.74 12.31
C ILE A 359 -12.30 2.28 12.87
N HIS A 360 -12.34 1.44 13.90
CA HIS A 360 -13.57 1.05 14.60
C HIS A 360 -13.94 1.99 15.77
N GLY A 361 -13.14 3.02 16.04
CA GLY A 361 -13.35 3.97 17.14
C GLY A 361 -12.78 3.49 18.49
N PHE A 362 -12.05 2.38 18.53
CA PHE A 362 -11.50 1.82 19.76
C PHE A 362 -10.07 2.31 20.03
N GLY A 363 -9.88 3.63 20.10
CA GLY A 363 -8.55 4.26 20.23
C GLY A 363 -7.72 3.75 21.41
N LYS A 364 -8.33 3.55 22.59
CA LYS A 364 -7.60 3.10 23.79
C LYS A 364 -7.03 1.70 23.59
N LYS A 365 -7.81 0.82 22.96
CA LYS A 365 -7.37 -0.53 22.65
C LYS A 365 -6.27 -0.52 21.57
N SER A 366 -6.35 0.39 20.60
CA SER A 366 -5.30 0.59 19.59
C SER A 366 -3.96 1.00 20.24
N ILE A 367 -3.96 1.96 21.17
CA ILE A 367 -2.77 2.36 21.94
C ILE A 367 -2.25 1.19 22.78
N GLN A 368 -3.13 0.46 23.47
CA GLN A 368 -2.74 -0.72 24.24
C GLN A 368 -2.02 -1.76 23.37
N ILE A 369 -2.55 -2.08 22.19
CA ILE A 369 -1.95 -3.04 21.25
C ILE A 369 -0.59 -2.53 20.75
N PHE A 370 -0.44 -1.23 20.50
CA PHE A 370 0.85 -0.63 20.15
C PHE A 370 1.89 -0.80 21.27
N LEU A 371 1.51 -0.58 22.52
CA LEU A 371 2.40 -0.80 23.67
C LEU A 371 2.74 -2.29 23.85
N GLU A 372 1.77 -3.19 23.65
CA GLU A 372 2.00 -4.65 23.66
C GLU A 372 3.01 -5.07 22.58
N MET A 373 2.94 -4.49 21.37
CA MET A 373 3.92 -4.73 20.30
C MET A 373 5.35 -4.37 20.76
N ILE A 374 5.52 -3.22 21.41
CA ILE A 374 6.82 -2.77 21.93
C ILE A 374 7.31 -3.71 23.05
N GLN A 375 6.42 -4.10 23.97
CA GLN A 375 6.75 -5.03 25.06
C GLN A 375 7.20 -6.41 24.56
N GLN A 376 6.73 -6.83 23.39
CA GLN A 376 7.16 -8.05 22.70
C GLN A 376 8.52 -7.90 21.98
N GLY A 377 9.21 -6.76 22.14
CA GLY A 377 10.54 -6.51 21.59
C GLY A 377 10.55 -6.12 20.11
N LEU A 378 9.39 -5.80 19.52
CA LEU A 378 9.31 -5.33 18.14
C LEU A 378 9.53 -3.82 18.10
N SER A 379 10.44 -3.39 17.23
CA SER A 379 10.64 -1.96 16.96
C SER A 379 9.48 -1.42 16.11
N PRO A 380 8.77 -0.37 16.56
CA PRO A 380 7.79 0.32 15.74
C PRO A 380 8.41 0.82 14.42
N SER A 381 7.59 0.87 13.38
CA SER A 381 7.94 1.48 12.09
C SER A 381 7.21 2.80 11.90
N HIS A 382 7.55 3.56 10.85
CA HIS A 382 6.77 4.70 10.39
C HIS A 382 5.26 4.38 10.28
N ILE A 383 4.90 3.20 9.75
CA ILE A 383 3.49 2.80 9.61
C ILE A 383 2.83 2.53 10.97
N SER A 384 3.60 2.09 11.97
CA SER A 384 3.10 1.84 13.32
C SER A 384 2.62 3.13 13.97
N PHE A 385 3.41 4.20 13.85
CA PHE A 385 3.05 5.53 14.36
C PHE A 385 1.88 6.14 13.61
N VAL A 386 1.84 6.07 12.28
CA VAL A 386 0.65 6.50 11.50
C VAL A 386 -0.62 5.77 11.96
N SER A 387 -0.53 4.47 12.23
CA SER A 387 -1.68 3.67 12.66
C SER A 387 -2.21 4.09 14.03
N VAL A 388 -1.34 4.29 15.03
CA VAL A 388 -1.74 4.67 16.39
C VAL A 388 -2.13 6.15 16.49
N LEU A 389 -1.45 7.05 15.76
CA LEU A 389 -1.82 8.47 15.69
C LEU A 389 -3.17 8.66 14.99
N GLY A 390 -3.44 7.92 13.92
CA GLY A 390 -4.76 7.90 13.28
C GLY A 390 -5.86 7.43 14.24
N ALA A 391 -5.57 6.42 15.06
CA ALA A 391 -6.50 5.97 16.10
C ALA A 391 -6.74 7.05 17.18
N CYS A 392 -5.70 7.78 17.58
CA CYS A 392 -5.83 8.92 18.49
C CYS A 392 -6.69 10.04 17.87
N SER A 393 -6.43 10.38 16.60
CA SER A 393 -7.23 11.36 15.85
C SER A 393 -8.70 10.99 15.82
N HIS A 394 -9.01 9.71 15.59
CA HIS A 394 -10.39 9.26 15.52
C HIS A 394 -11.10 9.18 16.88
N ALA A 395 -10.35 9.02 17.97
CA ALA A 395 -10.87 8.91 19.32
C ALA A 395 -10.77 10.22 20.15
N GLY A 396 -10.11 11.25 19.63
CA GLY A 396 -9.94 12.54 20.30
C GLY A 396 -8.88 12.54 21.41
N PHE A 397 -7.91 11.63 21.36
CA PHE A 397 -6.85 11.51 22.36
C PHE A 397 -5.68 12.44 22.02
N VAL A 398 -5.90 13.74 22.23
CA VAL A 398 -4.96 14.80 21.86
C VAL A 398 -3.64 14.67 22.61
N GLU A 399 -3.69 14.52 23.94
CA GLU A 399 -2.49 14.44 24.77
C GLU A 399 -1.69 13.17 24.49
N GLU A 400 -2.35 12.01 24.40
CA GLU A 400 -1.69 10.76 24.03
C GLU A 400 -1.09 10.81 22.63
N GLY A 401 -1.79 11.44 21.67
CA GLY A 401 -1.28 11.65 20.31
C GLY A 401 -0.02 12.52 20.28
N LYS A 402 0.01 13.62 21.05
CA LYS A 402 1.21 14.47 21.19
C LYS A 402 2.37 13.68 21.80
N MET A 403 2.14 12.93 22.87
CA MET A 403 3.16 12.09 23.51
C MET A 403 3.73 11.05 22.53
N LEU A 404 2.87 10.36 21.77
CA LEU A 404 3.30 9.37 20.76
C LEU A 404 4.09 10.02 19.61
N PHE A 405 3.68 11.21 19.16
CA PHE A 405 4.39 11.92 18.11
C PHE A 405 5.80 12.34 18.55
N GLU A 406 5.96 12.77 19.81
CA GLU A 406 7.27 13.10 20.38
C GLU A 406 8.16 11.86 20.60
N SER A 407 7.59 10.77 21.12
CA SER A 407 8.34 9.54 21.41
C SER A 407 8.91 8.92 20.13
N MET A 408 8.23 9.10 18.99
CA MET A 408 8.72 8.67 17.68
C MET A 408 10.16 9.15 17.40
N VAL A 409 10.45 10.42 17.69
CA VAL A 409 11.79 11.00 17.51
C VAL A 409 12.70 10.66 18.69
N LYS A 410 12.23 10.90 19.92
CA LYS A 410 13.05 10.82 21.14
C LYS A 410 13.47 9.39 21.49
N GLU A 411 12.55 8.43 21.35
CA GLU A 411 12.72 7.05 21.79
C GLU A 411 13.01 6.11 20.62
N HIS A 412 12.37 6.33 19.46
CA HIS A 412 12.46 5.41 18.32
C HIS A 412 13.35 5.90 17.17
N ARG A 413 13.85 7.15 17.23
CA ARG A 413 14.70 7.77 16.18
C ARG A 413 14.06 7.76 14.78
N ILE A 414 12.73 7.82 14.74
CA ILE A 414 11.93 7.88 13.53
C ILE A 414 11.58 9.35 13.30
N TYR A 415 12.00 9.91 12.16
CA TYR A 415 11.64 11.28 11.80
C TYR A 415 10.22 11.32 11.19
N PRO A 416 9.40 12.34 11.54
CA PRO A 416 8.03 12.43 11.02
C PRO A 416 7.99 12.60 9.49
N SER A 417 7.19 11.75 8.83
CA SER A 417 6.80 11.89 7.42
C SER A 417 5.51 12.72 7.26
N VAL A 418 5.14 13.02 6.01
CA VAL A 418 3.90 13.75 5.67
C VAL A 418 2.66 13.09 6.29
N GLU A 419 2.60 11.76 6.33
CA GLU A 419 1.51 11.00 6.94
C GLU A 419 1.38 11.26 8.45
N HIS A 420 2.50 11.35 9.17
CA HIS A 420 2.49 11.59 10.61
C HIS A 420 1.96 12.99 10.92
N TYR A 421 2.42 14.00 10.17
CA TYR A 421 1.90 15.36 10.28
C TYR A 421 0.43 15.43 9.90
N ALA A 422 -0.02 14.72 8.86
CA ALA A 422 -1.42 14.69 8.48
C ALA A 422 -2.32 14.12 9.59
N CYS A 423 -1.85 13.09 10.31
CA CYS A 423 -2.55 12.56 11.50
C CYS A 423 -2.59 13.59 12.65
N MET A 424 -1.51 14.31 12.91
CA MET A 424 -1.48 15.34 13.95
C MET A 424 -2.38 16.54 13.63
N VAL A 425 -2.38 17.00 12.38
CA VAL A 425 -3.26 18.07 11.91
C VAL A 425 -4.73 17.65 11.98
N ASP A 426 -5.06 16.41 11.59
CA ASP A 426 -6.41 15.86 11.73
C ASP A 426 -6.82 15.76 13.21
N LEU A 427 -5.93 15.30 14.10
CA LEU A 427 -6.18 15.17 15.54
C LEU A 427 -6.47 16.54 16.19
N LEU A 428 -5.57 17.51 16.00
CA LEU A 428 -5.71 18.86 16.56
C LEU A 428 -6.90 19.59 15.93
N GLY A 429 -7.06 19.44 14.61
CA GLY A 429 -8.11 20.09 13.87
C GLY A 429 -9.50 19.63 14.30
N ARG A 430 -9.71 18.33 14.53
CA ARG A 430 -10.97 17.78 15.10
C ARG A 430 -11.22 18.22 16.55
N ALA A 431 -10.17 18.48 17.30
CA ALA A 431 -10.23 18.98 18.67
C ALA A 431 -10.43 20.50 18.76
N ASN A 432 -10.73 21.17 17.63
CA ASN A 432 -10.84 22.62 17.51
C ASN A 432 -9.56 23.40 17.91
N GLN A 433 -8.39 22.77 17.81
CA GLN A 433 -7.08 23.40 18.04
C GLN A 433 -6.45 23.81 16.69
N LEU A 434 -7.21 24.59 15.89
CA LEU A 434 -6.82 24.93 14.51
C LEU A 434 -5.54 25.76 14.44
N ASP A 435 -5.30 26.64 15.41
CA ASP A 435 -4.06 27.45 15.46
C ASP A 435 -2.83 26.57 15.70
N GLU A 436 -2.94 25.58 16.58
CA GLU A 436 -1.85 24.62 16.82
C GLU A 436 -1.65 23.71 15.60
N ALA A 437 -2.73 23.30 14.94
CA ALA A 437 -2.66 22.55 13.69
C ALA A 437 -1.94 23.33 12.59
N ALA A 438 -2.25 24.63 12.43
CA ALA A 438 -1.58 25.52 11.48
C ALA A 438 -0.10 25.71 11.85
N LYS A 439 0.22 25.87 13.14
CA LYS A 439 1.59 25.95 13.63
C LYS A 439 2.40 24.68 13.32
N ILE A 440 1.82 23.49 13.51
CA ILE A 440 2.48 22.23 13.14
C ILE A 440 2.87 22.23 11.67
N ILE A 441 2.00 22.73 10.78
CA ILE A 441 2.28 22.81 9.34
C ILE A 441 3.42 23.78 9.05
N GLU A 442 3.48 24.91 9.75
CA GLU A 442 4.56 25.90 9.62
C GLU A 442 5.90 25.37 10.13
N ASP A 443 5.89 24.55 11.18
CA ASP A 443 7.08 23.93 11.77
C ASP A 443 7.56 22.67 11.00
N MET A 444 6.85 22.23 9.95
CA MET A 444 7.24 21.06 9.16
C MET A 444 8.60 21.25 8.49
N ARG A 445 9.50 20.29 8.69
CA ARG A 445 10.83 20.25 8.04
C ARG A 445 10.80 19.75 6.59
N ILE A 446 9.62 19.36 6.11
CA ILE A 446 9.36 18.81 4.77
C ILE A 446 8.19 19.56 4.16
N GLU A 447 8.11 19.62 2.83
CA GLU A 447 7.02 20.34 2.18
C GLU A 447 5.66 19.68 2.51
N PRO A 448 4.66 20.45 3.00
CA PRO A 448 3.37 19.89 3.34
C PRO A 448 2.61 19.42 2.09
N GLY A 449 2.38 18.11 2.01
CA GLY A 449 1.67 17.47 0.90
C GLY A 449 0.13 17.59 0.98
N PRO A 450 -0.59 17.06 -0.03
CA PRO A 450 -2.05 17.18 -0.11
C PRO A 450 -2.81 16.62 1.10
N LYS A 451 -2.33 15.51 1.68
CA LYS A 451 -2.97 14.89 2.85
C LYS A 451 -3.02 15.84 4.06
N VAL A 452 -1.95 16.62 4.30
CA VAL A 452 -1.87 17.55 5.43
C VAL A 452 -2.86 18.71 5.25
N TRP A 453 -2.85 19.34 4.07
CA TRP A 453 -3.79 20.41 3.76
C TRP A 453 -5.24 19.92 3.70
N GLY A 454 -5.47 18.69 3.22
CA GLY A 454 -6.78 18.04 3.23
C GLY A 454 -7.32 17.82 4.64
N SER A 455 -6.48 17.36 5.58
CA SER A 455 -6.85 17.26 7.00
C SER A 455 -7.21 18.63 7.60
N LEU A 456 -6.43 19.67 7.30
CA LEU A 456 -6.73 21.03 7.79
C LEU A 456 -8.06 21.55 7.20
N LEU A 457 -8.27 21.42 5.89
CA LEU A 457 -9.51 21.84 5.23
C LEU A 457 -10.73 21.09 5.78
N GLY A 458 -10.59 19.77 6.00
CA GLY A 458 -11.62 18.96 6.63
C GLY A 458 -11.98 19.42 8.05
N SER A 459 -10.98 19.86 8.82
CA SER A 459 -11.18 20.41 10.17
C SER A 459 -11.81 21.80 10.15
N CYS A 460 -11.42 22.65 9.19
CA CYS A 460 -12.04 23.96 8.97
C CYS A 460 -13.53 23.84 8.65
N ARG A 461 -13.96 22.75 7.98
CA ARG A 461 -15.38 22.46 7.81
C ARG A 461 -16.09 22.22 9.13
N ILE A 462 -15.49 21.44 10.03
CA ILE A 462 -16.13 21.11 11.32
C ILE A 462 -16.34 22.38 12.16
N HIS A 463 -15.42 23.33 12.08
CA HIS A 463 -15.41 24.52 12.93
C HIS A 463 -15.74 25.83 12.20
N CYS A 464 -16.19 25.75 10.94
CA CYS A 464 -16.55 26.91 10.11
C CYS A 464 -15.45 27.99 10.00
N ASN A 465 -14.17 27.61 9.99
CA ASN A 465 -13.06 28.56 9.86
C ASN A 465 -12.75 28.83 8.38
N VAL A 466 -13.34 29.90 7.84
CA VAL A 466 -13.24 30.26 6.41
C VAL A 466 -11.81 30.66 6.02
N GLU A 467 -11.11 31.42 6.86
CA GLU A 467 -9.77 31.94 6.54
C GLU A 467 -8.74 30.81 6.36
N LEU A 468 -8.68 29.87 7.30
CA LEU A 468 -7.80 28.71 7.19
C LEU A 468 -8.22 27.76 6.07
N ALA A 469 -9.53 27.63 5.81
CA ALA A 469 -10.03 26.87 4.67
C ALA A 469 -9.52 27.43 3.34
N GLU A 470 -9.58 28.76 3.15
CA GLU A 470 -9.06 29.41 1.95
C GLU A 470 -7.55 29.19 1.76
N ARG A 471 -6.77 29.29 2.84
CA ARG A 471 -5.32 29.02 2.84
C ARG A 471 -5.03 27.57 2.44
N ALA A 472 -5.74 26.61 3.04
CA ALA A 472 -5.57 25.19 2.74
C ALA A 472 -5.99 24.84 1.30
N SER A 473 -7.15 25.34 0.86
CA SER A 473 -7.66 25.10 -0.49
C SER A 473 -6.75 25.66 -1.58
N ARG A 474 -6.12 26.83 -1.37
CA ARG A 474 -5.15 27.39 -2.33
C ARG A 474 -4.01 26.42 -2.61
N ARG A 475 -3.41 25.86 -1.55
CA ARG A 475 -2.35 24.85 -1.66
C ARG A 475 -2.85 23.55 -2.28
N LEU A 476 -4.06 23.10 -1.93
CA LEU A 476 -4.67 21.92 -2.54
C LEU A 476 -4.97 22.08 -4.03
N PHE A 477 -5.34 23.27 -4.50
CA PHE A 477 -5.56 23.53 -5.93
C PHE A 477 -4.26 23.55 -6.73
N GLU A 478 -3.14 23.91 -6.10
CA GLU A 478 -1.79 23.81 -6.69
C GLU A 478 -1.32 22.36 -6.76
N LEU A 479 -1.48 21.60 -5.66
CA LEU A 479 -0.96 20.24 -5.55
C LEU A 479 -1.85 19.19 -6.24
N GLU A 480 -3.18 19.34 -6.18
CA GLU A 480 -4.17 18.41 -6.73
C GLU A 480 -5.26 19.14 -7.53
N PRO A 481 -4.92 19.80 -8.66
CA PRO A 481 -5.86 20.63 -9.42
C PRO A 481 -7.08 19.85 -9.93
N MET A 482 -6.95 18.54 -10.12
CA MET A 482 -7.99 17.64 -10.64
C MET A 482 -8.80 16.91 -9.55
N ASN A 483 -8.53 17.17 -8.27
CA ASN A 483 -9.29 16.55 -7.18
C ASN A 483 -10.56 17.37 -6.89
N ALA A 484 -11.69 16.94 -7.44
CA ALA A 484 -13.00 17.57 -7.26
C ALA A 484 -13.40 17.72 -5.78
N GLY A 485 -12.96 16.80 -4.91
CA GLY A 485 -13.29 16.80 -3.48
C GLY A 485 -12.83 18.06 -2.75
N ASN A 486 -11.67 18.60 -3.12
CA ASN A 486 -11.11 19.80 -2.49
C ASN A 486 -11.98 21.05 -2.77
N TYR A 487 -12.51 21.15 -3.99
CA TYR A 487 -13.40 22.24 -4.39
C TYR A 487 -14.77 22.12 -3.72
N VAL A 488 -15.34 20.90 -3.71
CA VAL A 488 -16.63 20.63 -3.06
C VAL A 488 -16.55 20.96 -1.57
N LEU A 489 -15.48 20.55 -0.90
CA LEU A 489 -15.29 20.82 0.53
C LEU A 489 -15.21 22.31 0.84
N LEU A 490 -14.52 23.11 0.02
CA LEU A 490 -14.52 24.57 0.17
C LEU A 490 -15.90 25.17 -0.10
N THR A 491 -16.64 24.67 -1.09
CA THR A 491 -18.01 25.15 -1.34
C THR A 491 -18.97 24.85 -0.20
N ASP A 492 -18.80 23.71 0.47
CA ASP A 492 -19.58 23.36 1.66
C ASP A 492 -19.32 24.37 2.78
N ILE A 493 -18.05 24.74 3.01
CA ILE A 493 -17.64 25.72 4.03
C ILE A 493 -18.23 27.11 3.73
N TYR A 494 -18.12 27.58 2.48
CA TYR A 494 -18.71 28.87 2.11
C TYR A 494 -20.23 28.88 2.22
N ALA A 495 -20.90 27.78 1.87
CA ALA A 495 -22.35 27.67 2.01
C ALA A 495 -22.77 27.74 3.49
N GLU A 496 -22.04 27.08 4.38
CA GLU A 496 -22.29 27.14 5.83
C GLU A 496 -22.05 28.55 6.40
N ALA A 497 -21.08 29.29 5.85
CA ALA A 497 -20.83 30.69 6.15
C ALA A 497 -21.79 31.67 5.43
N ASN A 498 -22.80 31.18 4.69
CA ASN A 498 -23.73 31.98 3.87
C ASN A 498 -23.08 32.84 2.77
N MET A 499 -21.87 32.48 2.33
CA MET A 499 -21.10 33.19 1.30
C MET A 499 -21.43 32.69 -0.11
N TRP A 500 -22.69 32.84 -0.54
CA TRP A 500 -23.19 32.30 -1.81
C TRP A 500 -22.50 32.82 -3.07
N GLY A 501 -21.91 34.03 -3.02
CA GLY A 501 -21.07 34.56 -4.10
C GLY A 501 -19.82 33.70 -4.34
N GLU A 502 -19.18 33.28 -3.26
CA GLU A 502 -17.99 32.43 -3.29
C GLU A 502 -18.32 31.00 -3.71
N VAL A 503 -19.46 30.46 -3.28
CA VAL A 503 -19.98 29.17 -3.76
C VAL A 503 -20.12 29.17 -5.28
N LYS A 504 -20.71 30.23 -5.85
CA LYS A 504 -20.85 30.38 -7.32
C LYS A 504 -19.49 30.48 -8.01
N ARG A 505 -18.51 31.18 -7.41
CA ARG A 505 -17.16 31.32 -7.95
C ARG A 505 -16.44 29.97 -8.03
N VAL A 506 -16.46 29.19 -6.95
CA VAL A 506 -15.78 27.88 -6.91
C VAL A 506 -16.49 26.84 -7.78
N LYS A 507 -17.84 26.86 -7.88
CA LYS A 507 -18.57 25.98 -8.81
C LYS A 507 -18.19 26.24 -10.27
N LYS A 508 -18.09 27.51 -10.69
CA LYS A 508 -17.60 27.86 -12.03
C LYS A 508 -16.19 27.35 -12.29
N LEU A 509 -15.32 27.39 -11.27
CA LEU A 509 -13.96 26.89 -11.36
C LEU A 509 -13.92 25.35 -11.50
N LEU A 510 -14.81 24.65 -10.80
CA LEU A 510 -15.00 23.20 -10.89
C LEU A 510 -15.48 22.80 -12.29
N GLU A 511 -16.48 23.52 -12.83
CA GLU A 511 -17.02 23.34 -14.19
C GLU A 511 -15.98 23.63 -15.27
N ALA A 512 -15.22 24.72 -15.15
CA ALA A 512 -14.17 25.08 -16.11
C ALA A 512 -13.05 24.02 -16.23
N ARG A 513 -12.87 23.19 -15.19
CA ARG A 513 -11.93 22.06 -15.17
C ARG A 513 -12.56 20.73 -15.57
N GLY A 514 -13.85 20.71 -15.90
CA GLY A 514 -14.57 19.47 -16.24
C GLY A 514 -14.70 18.49 -15.08
N LEU A 515 -14.56 18.96 -13.84
CA LEU A 515 -14.67 18.12 -12.64
C LEU A 515 -16.15 17.93 -12.28
N GLN A 516 -16.47 16.83 -11.61
CA GLN A 516 -17.83 16.55 -11.14
C GLN A 516 -17.82 16.08 -9.69
N LYS A 517 -18.87 16.45 -8.94
CA LYS A 517 -19.09 15.94 -7.58
C LYS A 517 -19.40 14.45 -7.66
N LEU A 518 -18.62 13.64 -6.93
CA LEU A 518 -18.89 12.21 -6.83
C LEU A 518 -20.23 11.97 -6.14
N PRO A 519 -21.18 11.23 -6.75
CA PRO A 519 -22.46 10.93 -6.11
C PRO A 519 -22.26 10.01 -4.92
N GLY A 520 -23.03 10.26 -3.86
CA GLY A 520 -23.05 9.38 -2.69
C GLY A 520 -23.74 8.06 -3.02
N ARG A 521 -23.04 6.95 -2.82
CA ARG A 521 -23.54 5.60 -3.04
C ARG A 521 -23.30 4.73 -1.81
N SER A 522 -24.34 4.02 -1.40
CA SER A 522 -24.28 3.09 -0.28
C SER A 522 -24.48 1.65 -0.76
N TRP A 523 -23.78 0.71 -0.17
CA TRP A 523 -23.96 -0.73 -0.43
C TRP A 523 -24.32 -1.48 0.83
N ILE A 524 -25.17 -2.51 0.68
CA ILE A 524 -25.57 -3.43 1.74
C ILE A 524 -25.52 -4.86 1.20
N GLU A 525 -25.01 -5.79 2.01
CA GLU A 525 -25.06 -7.22 1.71
C GLU A 525 -26.23 -7.87 2.47
N VAL A 526 -27.20 -8.44 1.74
CA VAL A 526 -28.33 -9.19 2.31
C VAL A 526 -28.47 -10.52 1.59
N LYS A 527 -28.57 -11.62 2.34
CA LYS A 527 -28.72 -12.98 1.78
C LYS A 527 -27.68 -13.31 0.68
N ARG A 528 -26.41 -12.90 0.91
CA ARG A 528 -25.26 -13.09 -0.01
C ARG A 528 -25.34 -12.34 -1.34
N LYS A 529 -26.19 -11.31 -1.44
CA LYS A 529 -26.25 -10.40 -2.59
C LYS A 529 -25.98 -8.98 -2.13
N ILE A 530 -25.14 -8.28 -2.89
CA ILE A 530 -24.85 -6.86 -2.67
C ILE A 530 -25.90 -6.04 -3.42
N TYR A 531 -26.48 -5.07 -2.73
CA TYR A 531 -27.40 -4.08 -3.28
C TYR A 531 -26.77 -2.70 -3.14
N SER A 532 -26.91 -1.87 -4.17
CA SER A 532 -26.44 -0.48 -4.18
C SER A 532 -27.61 0.50 -4.17
N PHE A 533 -27.40 1.65 -3.54
CA PHE A 533 -28.36 2.74 -3.47
C PHE A 533 -27.66 4.04 -3.82
N THR A 534 -28.33 4.86 -4.61
CA THR A 534 -28.00 6.27 -4.84
C THR A 534 -29.24 7.12 -4.59
N SER A 535 -29.06 8.41 -4.28
CA SER A 535 -30.20 9.30 -3.94
C SER A 535 -31.19 9.53 -5.09
N VAL A 536 -30.88 9.08 -6.31
CA VAL A 536 -31.65 9.37 -7.55
C VAL A 536 -32.07 8.09 -8.28
N GLU A 537 -31.86 6.90 -7.71
CA GLU A 537 -32.17 5.63 -8.39
C GLU A 537 -33.65 5.22 -8.27
N GLU A 538 -34.33 5.09 -9.41
CA GLU A 538 -35.71 4.59 -9.54
C GLU A 538 -35.79 3.06 -9.73
N LEU A 539 -34.66 2.37 -9.92
CA LEU A 539 -34.61 0.97 -10.37
C LEU A 539 -34.73 -0.10 -9.27
N ASN A 540 -35.06 0.27 -8.03
CA ASN A 540 -35.30 -0.71 -6.98
C ASN A 540 -36.81 -1.08 -6.91
N PRO A 541 -37.19 -2.36 -7.13
CA PRO A 541 -38.60 -2.78 -7.06
C PRO A 541 -39.28 -2.51 -5.71
N GLN A 542 -38.51 -2.31 -4.64
CA GLN A 542 -39.02 -2.01 -3.29
C GLN A 542 -38.95 -0.50 -2.95
N ILE A 543 -38.60 0.39 -3.89
CA ILE A 543 -38.31 1.80 -3.59
C ILE A 543 -39.47 2.52 -2.88
N GLU A 544 -40.72 2.25 -3.30
CA GLU A 544 -41.91 2.80 -2.65
C GLU A 544 -42.04 2.34 -1.19
N GLN A 545 -41.78 1.06 -0.92
CA GLN A 545 -41.81 0.49 0.43
C GLN A 545 -40.71 1.11 1.31
N LEU A 546 -39.54 1.36 0.74
CA LEU A 546 -38.43 2.02 1.44
C LEU A 546 -38.78 3.45 1.82
N HIS A 547 -39.32 4.23 0.89
CA HIS A 547 -39.75 5.61 1.17
C HIS A 547 -40.88 5.66 2.19
N ALA A 548 -41.87 4.77 2.10
CA ALA A 548 -42.95 4.69 3.08
C ALA A 548 -42.42 4.38 4.49
N LEU A 549 -41.48 3.43 4.63
CA LEU A 549 -40.85 3.10 5.90
C LEU A 549 -40.03 4.28 6.44
N LEU A 550 -39.24 4.95 5.60
CA LEU A 550 -38.44 6.10 5.99
C LEU A 550 -39.30 7.30 6.43
N LEU A 551 -40.40 7.57 5.74
CA LEU A 551 -41.35 8.61 6.14
C LEU A 551 -41.97 8.30 7.51
N LYS A 552 -42.41 7.05 7.72
CA LYS A 552 -42.94 6.59 9.01
C LYS A 552 -41.91 6.78 10.12
N LEU A 553 -40.70 6.24 9.95
CA LEU A 553 -39.63 6.35 10.93
C LEU A 553 -39.26 7.82 11.18
N SER A 554 -39.22 8.65 10.14
CA SER A 554 -38.92 10.08 10.27
C SER A 554 -39.94 10.81 11.15
N ASN A 555 -41.22 10.50 11.02
CA ASN A 555 -42.26 11.10 11.86
C ASN A 555 -42.12 10.66 13.32
N GLU A 556 -41.95 9.36 13.57
CA GLU A 556 -41.74 8.80 14.91
C GLU A 556 -40.46 9.36 15.57
N MET A 557 -39.39 9.55 14.80
CA MET A 557 -38.15 10.16 15.27
C MET A 557 -38.35 11.62 15.68
N LYS A 558 -39.09 12.41 14.88
CA LYS A 558 -39.36 13.83 15.17
C LYS A 558 -40.13 14.00 16.48
N GLU A 559 -41.09 13.12 16.77
CA GLU A 559 -41.82 13.10 18.05
C GLU A 559 -40.89 12.85 19.26
N GLN A 560 -39.75 12.21 19.05
CA GLN A 560 -38.73 11.92 20.07
C GLN A 560 -37.55 12.90 20.04
N GLY A 561 -37.69 14.03 19.36
CA GLY A 561 -36.71 15.13 19.38
C GLY A 561 -35.65 15.08 18.28
N TYR A 562 -35.80 14.23 17.24
CA TYR A 562 -34.95 14.29 16.05
C TYR A 562 -35.26 15.55 15.23
N VAL A 563 -34.21 16.29 14.88
CA VAL A 563 -34.28 17.46 13.99
C VAL A 563 -33.45 17.16 12.73
N PRO A 564 -34.05 17.16 11.53
CA PRO A 564 -33.31 16.98 10.29
C PRO A 564 -32.23 18.04 10.09
N GLN A 565 -31.01 17.60 9.78
CA GLN A 565 -29.87 18.49 9.50
C GLN A 565 -29.84 18.83 8.01
N THR A 566 -30.49 19.92 7.64
CA THR A 566 -30.66 20.38 6.24
C THR A 566 -29.49 21.19 5.68
N LYS A 567 -28.50 21.55 6.53
CA LYS A 567 -27.32 22.34 6.15
C LYS A 567 -26.49 21.74 5.01
N ALA A 568 -26.54 20.41 4.83
CA ALA A 568 -25.84 19.71 3.76
C ALA A 568 -26.45 19.95 2.35
N VAL A 569 -27.63 20.56 2.26
CA VAL A 569 -28.30 20.87 0.99
C VAL A 569 -27.88 22.26 0.52
N LEU A 570 -26.91 22.31 -0.40
CA LEU A 570 -26.28 23.52 -0.93
C LEU A 570 -27.12 24.27 -1.98
N TYR A 571 -28.44 24.17 -1.87
CA TYR A 571 -29.41 24.82 -2.75
C TYR A 571 -30.31 25.74 -1.94
N ASP A 572 -30.63 26.89 -2.52
CA ASP A 572 -31.55 27.85 -1.94
C ASP A 572 -32.99 27.36 -2.18
N LEU A 573 -33.37 26.37 -1.37
CA LEU A 573 -34.68 25.73 -1.35
C LEU A 573 -35.34 25.97 0.01
N ASP A 574 -36.65 25.79 0.06
CA ASP A 574 -37.39 25.83 1.32
C ASP A 574 -36.99 24.67 2.25
N THR A 575 -37.34 24.80 3.53
CA THR A 575 -36.97 23.81 4.55
C THR A 575 -37.59 22.43 4.26
N GLU A 576 -38.80 22.37 3.70
CA GLU A 576 -39.50 21.11 3.48
C GLU A 576 -38.88 20.31 2.34
N GLU A 577 -38.52 20.98 1.25
CA GLU A 577 -37.78 20.40 0.13
C GLU A 577 -36.40 19.89 0.57
N LYS A 578 -35.69 20.67 1.40
CA LYS A 578 -34.40 20.25 1.97
C LYS A 578 -34.56 18.99 2.82
N GLU A 579 -35.60 18.90 3.65
CA GLU A 579 -35.88 17.71 4.45
C GLU A 579 -36.17 16.49 3.57
N ARG A 580 -36.94 16.65 2.49
CA ARG A 580 -37.21 15.54 1.54
C ARG A 580 -35.94 15.05 0.87
N ILE A 581 -35.06 15.95 0.43
CA ILE A 581 -33.76 15.59 -0.17
C ILE A 581 -32.91 14.78 0.82
N VAL A 582 -32.82 15.24 2.06
CA VAL A 582 -32.03 14.58 3.11
C VAL A 582 -32.64 13.23 3.51
N LEU A 583 -33.96 13.07 3.45
CA LEU A 583 -34.62 11.78 3.65
C LEU A 583 -34.27 10.75 2.56
N GLY A 584 -34.00 11.21 1.33
CA GLY A 584 -33.60 10.39 0.19
C GLY A 584 -32.12 9.98 0.15
N HIS A 585 -31.32 10.28 1.18
CA HIS A 585 -29.92 9.87 1.22
C HIS A 585 -29.74 8.34 1.10
N SER A 586 -28.76 7.92 0.32
CA SER A 586 -28.53 6.50 0.01
C SER A 586 -28.28 5.62 1.24
N GLU A 587 -27.71 6.19 2.31
CA GLU A 587 -27.51 5.53 3.61
C GLU A 587 -28.84 5.14 4.25
N LYS A 588 -29.81 6.06 4.25
CA LYS A 588 -31.14 5.82 4.83
C LYS A 588 -31.88 4.76 4.04
N LEU A 589 -31.81 4.83 2.71
CA LEU A 589 -32.37 3.80 1.83
C LEU A 589 -31.75 2.42 2.12
N ALA A 590 -30.43 2.35 2.29
CA ALA A 590 -29.74 1.11 2.65
C ALA A 590 -30.14 0.59 4.04
N VAL A 591 -30.30 1.47 5.03
CA VAL A 591 -30.79 1.10 6.39
C VAL A 591 -32.20 0.55 6.31
N ALA A 592 -33.12 1.25 5.64
CA ALA A 592 -34.51 0.82 5.45
C ALA A 592 -34.57 -0.54 4.74
N PHE A 593 -33.75 -0.72 3.70
CA PHE A 593 -33.69 -1.99 2.97
C PHE A 593 -33.19 -3.13 3.86
N GLY A 594 -32.18 -2.86 4.69
CA GLY A 594 -31.68 -3.81 5.68
C GLY A 594 -32.73 -4.21 6.70
N LEU A 595 -33.54 -3.27 7.20
CA LEU A 595 -34.63 -3.55 8.14
C LEU A 595 -35.71 -4.46 7.54
N ILE A 596 -36.03 -4.29 6.26
CA ILE A 596 -37.05 -5.08 5.57
C ILE A 596 -36.53 -6.50 5.23
N ASN A 597 -35.29 -6.60 4.75
CA ASN A 597 -34.82 -7.82 4.10
C ASN A 597 -33.90 -8.72 4.96
N ALA A 598 -33.29 -8.19 6.04
CA ALA A 598 -32.41 -8.95 6.92
C ALA A 598 -33.18 -9.75 7.98
N SER A 599 -32.63 -10.90 8.41
CA SER A 599 -33.29 -11.76 9.41
C SER A 599 -33.36 -11.10 10.79
N LYS A 600 -34.39 -11.35 11.59
CA LYS A 600 -34.52 -10.74 12.94
C LYS A 600 -33.26 -11.01 13.79
N GLY A 601 -32.65 -9.94 14.32
CA GLY A 601 -31.41 -9.99 15.13
C GLY A 601 -30.08 -9.87 14.36
N GLU A 602 -30.07 -9.97 13.03
CA GLU A 602 -28.84 -9.92 12.22
C GLU A 602 -28.27 -8.48 12.07
N THR A 603 -27.04 -8.20 12.49
CA THR A 603 -26.43 -6.87 12.29
C THR A 603 -26.50 -6.40 10.83
N ILE A 604 -27.06 -5.22 10.58
CA ILE A 604 -27.12 -4.60 9.26
C ILE A 604 -25.76 -3.98 8.95
N ARG A 605 -25.15 -4.32 7.80
CA ARG A 605 -23.82 -3.80 7.40
C ARG A 605 -23.91 -2.97 6.14
N ILE A 606 -23.55 -1.71 6.25
CA ILE A 606 -23.61 -0.74 5.15
C ILE A 606 -22.22 -0.18 4.92
N THR A 607 -21.86 0.02 3.66
CA THR A 607 -20.67 0.77 3.27
C THR A 607 -21.06 1.99 2.45
N LYS A 608 -20.27 3.07 2.55
CA LYS A 608 -20.48 4.33 1.86
C LYS A 608 -19.17 4.80 1.21
N ASN A 609 -19.26 5.33 -0.01
CA ASN A 609 -18.10 5.88 -0.76
C ASN A 609 -17.69 7.31 -0.37
N LEU A 610 -18.46 7.95 0.52
CA LEU A 610 -18.24 9.29 1.04
C LEU A 610 -18.27 9.23 2.58
N ARG A 611 -17.83 10.30 3.24
CA ARG A 611 -18.00 10.45 4.69
C ARG A 611 -19.50 10.49 5.01
N LEU A 612 -19.91 9.80 6.08
CA LEU A 612 -21.29 9.83 6.54
C LEU A 612 -21.70 11.29 6.83
N CYS A 613 -22.93 11.72 6.51
CA CYS A 613 -23.37 13.06 6.89
C CYS A 613 -23.99 13.06 8.30
N GLU A 614 -24.03 14.23 8.94
CA GLU A 614 -24.52 14.40 10.31
C GLU A 614 -25.97 13.91 10.49
N ASP A 615 -26.79 14.19 9.49
CA ASP A 615 -28.18 13.75 9.46
C ASP A 615 -28.29 12.22 9.41
N CYS A 616 -27.61 11.57 8.46
CA CYS A 616 -27.61 10.12 8.32
C CYS A 616 -27.05 9.43 9.58
N HIS A 617 -26.03 10.00 10.20
CA HIS A 617 -25.50 9.51 11.47
C HIS A 617 -26.56 9.57 12.58
N SER A 618 -27.23 10.72 12.73
CA SER A 618 -28.28 10.94 13.72
C SER A 618 -29.48 10.00 13.50
N VAL A 619 -30.00 9.91 12.29
CA VAL A 619 -31.09 9.00 11.93
C VAL A 619 -30.73 7.55 12.23
N THR A 620 -29.51 7.12 11.90
CA THR A 620 -29.11 5.74 12.13
C THR A 620 -29.03 5.42 13.64
N LYS A 621 -28.62 6.38 14.48
CA LYS A 621 -28.73 6.25 15.95
C LYS A 621 -30.18 5.99 16.37
N PHE A 622 -31.11 6.86 16.00
CA PHE A 622 -32.52 6.70 16.37
C PHE A 622 -33.11 5.37 15.87
N ILE A 623 -32.85 5.01 14.62
CA ILE A 623 -33.32 3.74 14.05
C ILE A 623 -32.74 2.54 14.81
N SER A 624 -31.46 2.56 15.19
CA SER A 624 -30.86 1.46 15.97
C SER A 624 -31.61 1.20 17.28
N LYS A 625 -32.10 2.27 17.93
CA LYS A 625 -32.90 2.20 19.15
C LYS A 625 -34.32 1.70 18.88
N PHE A 626 -35.03 2.29 17.91
CA PHE A 626 -36.42 1.93 17.62
C PHE A 626 -36.59 0.52 17.05
N ALA A 627 -35.68 0.12 16.17
CA ALA A 627 -35.71 -1.21 15.58
C ALA A 627 -35.07 -2.29 16.47
N ASN A 628 -34.50 -1.91 17.63
CA ASN A 628 -33.68 -2.77 18.49
C ASN A 628 -32.67 -3.56 17.65
N ARG A 629 -31.87 -2.83 16.88
CA ARG A 629 -31.03 -3.40 15.84
C ARG A 629 -29.66 -2.78 15.82
N GLU A 630 -28.63 -3.63 15.82
CA GLU A 630 -27.28 -3.20 15.56
C GLU A 630 -27.11 -2.88 14.07
N ILE A 631 -26.66 -1.67 13.78
CA ILE A 631 -26.39 -1.18 12.43
C ILE A 631 -24.93 -0.74 12.39
N LEU A 632 -24.18 -1.30 11.46
CA LEU A 632 -22.79 -0.98 11.23
C LEU A 632 -22.67 -0.23 9.91
N VAL A 633 -22.21 1.02 9.95
CA VAL A 633 -21.97 1.83 8.76
C VAL A 633 -20.48 2.11 8.64
N ARG A 634 -19.87 1.72 7.52
CA ARG A 634 -18.49 2.05 7.18
C ARG A 634 -18.46 3.18 6.16
N ASP A 635 -17.90 4.32 6.52
CA ASP A 635 -17.61 5.39 5.58
C ASP A 635 -16.15 5.32 5.08
N VAL A 636 -15.69 6.35 4.36
CA VAL A 636 -14.33 6.41 3.82
C VAL A 636 -13.23 6.45 4.89
N ASN A 637 -13.56 6.86 6.11
CA ASN A 637 -12.60 7.08 7.20
C ASN A 637 -12.69 5.98 8.27
N ARG A 638 -13.90 5.57 8.65
CA ARG A 638 -14.13 4.74 9.84
C ARG A 638 -15.42 3.92 9.79
N PHE A 639 -15.59 3.10 10.81
CA PHE A 639 -16.84 2.45 11.15
C PHE A 639 -17.59 3.21 12.24
N HIS A 640 -18.91 3.20 12.09
CA HIS A 640 -19.88 3.69 13.05
C HIS A 640 -20.74 2.49 13.48
N HIS A 641 -20.58 2.06 14.73
CA HIS A 641 -21.37 0.97 15.31
C HIS A 641 -22.55 1.59 16.06
N PHE A 642 -23.73 1.53 15.46
CA PHE A 642 -24.96 2.04 16.04
C PHE A 642 -25.69 0.94 16.80
N LYS A 643 -25.86 1.15 18.10
CA LYS A 643 -26.58 0.23 18.98
C LYS A 643 -27.26 1.02 20.09
N ASP A 644 -28.53 0.73 20.34
CA ASP A 644 -29.32 1.33 21.42
C ASP A 644 -29.34 2.87 21.41
N GLY A 645 -29.23 3.49 20.23
CA GLY A 645 -29.19 4.95 20.09
C GLY A 645 -27.81 5.59 20.23
N ILE A 646 -26.76 4.79 20.42
CA ILE A 646 -25.39 5.25 20.63
C ILE A 646 -24.53 4.80 19.44
N CYS A 647 -23.54 5.62 19.07
CA CYS A 647 -22.52 5.26 18.09
C CYS A 647 -21.16 5.04 18.77
N SER A 648 -20.36 4.08 18.30
CA SER A 648 -18.99 3.83 18.78
C SER A 648 -18.04 5.03 18.67
N CYS A 649 -18.36 6.03 17.84
CA CYS A 649 -17.56 7.25 17.73
C CYS A 649 -17.79 8.25 18.87
N GLY A 650 -18.80 8.05 19.73
CA GLY A 650 -19.12 8.99 20.81
C GLY A 650 -19.50 10.40 20.33
N ASP A 651 -20.06 10.50 19.11
CA ASP A 651 -20.35 11.76 18.41
C ASP A 651 -19.10 12.63 18.10
N TYR A 652 -17.90 12.04 18.18
CA TYR A 652 -16.63 12.63 17.78
C TYR A 652 -16.11 11.98 16.48
N TRP A 653 -16.45 12.53 15.30
CA TRP A 653 -16.15 11.87 14.02
C TRP A 653 -16.03 12.75 12.79
#